data_AF-A0AA45WZA9-F1
#
_entry.id   AF-A0AA45WZA9-F1
#
_cell.length_a   1.000
_cell.length_b   1.000
_cell.length_c   1.000
_cell.angle_alpha   90.00
_cell.angle_beta   90.00
_cell.angle_gamma   90.00
#
_symmetry.space_group_name_H-M   'P 1'
#
loop_
_entity.id
_entity.type
_entity.pdbx_description
1 polymer ?
#
loop_
_entity_poly.entity_id
_entity_poly.type
_entity_poly.pdbx_seq_one_letter_code
_entity_poly.pdbx_strand_id
1 'polypeptide(L)'
;MKSLKILHLSDIHIGANETLLRDLPYKIGQDIKDNKHKFSNEISTILVTGDIFDGKSSFNEDLINRAITFFDDLKTVINENFQNKIDRKNFVFVPGNHDVIRRDENKFEKYETFLKKFYGEEYYKENYDDNQTTFKIYDEYKIIIVGFNSVNIEKNTDNDSHKQWIKSEVLNKVYIPEKEIDELVSSIISKTHSLQEAWDDYGEIYLGQIHKIFAKLKKMRNNYKEYTIVGALHHHFYPFPETFSKNGDKSIIRNYADIISQFQSNNIKIVLHGHKHSPIQRMITDNKYFEDTKNGIFVFSAGSIGKNDVTNKSFQIIEIHPNKDAVKANVYNFRYNGSQFEGVDSICVPPKQKNEETNSIPLLEEFERRDHFKYVKYQQNIKDKDNISTGFNLDNIVKFIGNCITKFDKTKEVIDSEPKIYYLILLIIHYRIVILDINRNKKNDYHESILKSIKKELIEILNDDYVDKIVPFLNSNLMVESVEKYNEMINENKYEQKIYSGFITITQFLTDLYLALSKYGDFFYNDEKIKNKINIKMSKNFIHSKIPLNTIVLSADIDRRTTVVEFKSYDPTAHKVSVLIVRYFEEKLNYFEETIKDIGVKLYYLVPKVTKEGYDLENQNFEAYIPKLLPLLIGDNLYKEKFVFIRELIQNSMDAILLRRGIEKKDINDNFITIEFGKESIEDLEDTERSSPKSFIKISDNGIGMDTYKIERYLTSIGRSFYTSEEFDELQKEKGITYNPISNFGIGFLSVFLVADEVKIKTRYFEDSKNKTDTYGIEVLIPNYEGCFFIKKLEKNECKQGTEITLYLKKENEKMENDIKKYISETMLDIEIPIKIKRTDKSETVIDKRQIRNQFKHKLNSPLFKLEIKDGKVNTLTDKDSKSIMFFKFFAKDPNWKDLNNGILMKESKNRFLENVDYCDILIDYPAEAIQLDVSREKIVSYKKEKKDSNCIFNPNDEKTKNDILNELKIQFSEWLDKIKPATKISNYKINLIHRFFILNNCEMNDLSNKFLKMFIWIEGEKIKFKFSKDSSINPSEYICFTNSYTLNAKQIISKKDILNKISKNILERDYKRDFERYFERDFERNFERNFERNFERYFGRDFERYFERDFGIDFERYFGRDFERYFGRDFGRDFERDFGIDFGIDFGIDFERDFGIDSLVLMISKYQSNSNMNNNKESKGKSRDENQHIYLLFYYLQYMYLVFTMIIKYDKKIDFEIEL
;
A
#
# COMPACT_ATOMS: atom_id res chain seq x y z
N MET A 1 11.78 -19.63 40.58
CA MET A 1 11.44 -18.51 41.50
C MET A 1 9.96 -18.60 41.85
N LYS A 2 9.49 -17.97 42.95
CA LYS A 2 8.07 -17.99 43.34
C LYS A 2 7.26 -17.03 42.44
N SER A 3 6.17 -17.50 41.84
CA SER A 3 5.17 -16.70 41.10
C SER A 3 3.97 -16.36 41.98
N LEU A 4 3.34 -15.19 41.76
CA LEU A 4 2.12 -14.77 42.46
C LEU A 4 0.90 -15.34 41.73
N LYS A 5 0.02 -16.06 42.43
CA LYS A 5 -1.20 -16.61 41.84
C LYS A 5 -2.43 -15.79 42.22
N ILE A 6 -3.13 -15.32 41.20
CA ILE A 6 -4.30 -14.46 41.30
C ILE A 6 -5.51 -15.23 40.80
N LEU A 7 -6.52 -15.42 41.65
CA LEU A 7 -7.86 -15.79 41.21
C LEU A 7 -8.57 -14.52 40.74
N HIS A 8 -8.75 -14.36 39.43
CA HIS A 8 -9.38 -13.20 38.81
C HIS A 8 -10.85 -13.49 38.48
N LEU A 9 -11.74 -12.76 39.15
CA LEU A 9 -13.18 -12.78 38.96
C LEU A 9 -13.67 -11.44 38.42
N SER A 10 -14.73 -11.46 37.62
CA SER A 10 -15.33 -10.24 37.08
C SER A 10 -16.85 -10.35 36.97
N ASP A 11 -17.52 -9.20 37.14
CA ASP A 11 -18.97 -9.00 36.97
C ASP A 11 -19.82 -10.08 37.68
N ILE A 12 -19.81 -10.04 39.02
CA ILE A 12 -20.48 -11.00 39.92
C ILE A 12 -21.99 -10.74 40.01
N HIS A 13 -22.44 -9.48 39.90
CA HIS A 13 -23.87 -9.10 39.91
C HIS A 13 -24.70 -9.68 41.07
N ILE A 14 -24.21 -9.53 42.30
CA ILE A 14 -24.90 -9.96 43.53
C ILE A 14 -26.19 -9.14 43.70
N GLY A 15 -27.33 -9.84 43.78
CA GLY A 15 -28.67 -9.23 43.90
C GLY A 15 -29.69 -9.74 42.87
N ALA A 16 -29.24 -10.37 41.78
CA ALA A 16 -30.08 -11.10 40.83
C ALA A 16 -30.26 -12.60 41.20
N ASN A 17 -31.11 -13.33 40.45
CA ASN A 17 -31.47 -14.77 40.56
C ASN A 17 -30.66 -15.60 41.60
N GLU A 18 -31.22 -15.80 42.79
CA GLU A 18 -30.49 -16.20 44.02
C GLU A 18 -29.89 -17.61 44.00
N THR A 19 -30.50 -18.56 43.30
CA THR A 19 -30.08 -19.97 43.33
C THR A 19 -28.71 -20.19 42.69
N LEU A 20 -28.34 -19.41 41.67
CA LEU A 20 -27.13 -19.64 40.89
C LEU A 20 -25.88 -19.01 41.55
N LEU A 21 -26.07 -17.91 42.30
CA LEU A 21 -24.99 -17.19 42.98
C LEU A 21 -24.63 -17.78 44.35
N ARG A 22 -25.56 -18.47 45.02
CA ARG A 22 -25.33 -19.09 46.34
C ARG A 22 -24.32 -20.24 46.29
N ASP A 23 -24.42 -21.08 45.25
CA ASP A 23 -23.55 -22.26 45.10
C ASP A 23 -22.25 -21.95 44.35
N LEU A 24 -22.14 -20.75 43.76
CA LEU A 24 -21.02 -20.37 42.91
C LEU A 24 -19.65 -20.39 43.62
N PRO A 25 -19.48 -19.93 44.88
CA PRO A 25 -18.21 -20.03 45.58
C PRO A 25 -17.70 -21.47 45.74
N TYR A 26 -18.62 -22.39 46.09
CA TYR A 26 -18.32 -23.82 46.24
C TYR A 26 -17.95 -24.45 44.91
N LYS A 27 -18.67 -24.09 43.85
CA LYS A 27 -18.40 -24.55 42.50
C LYS A 27 -17.04 -24.10 41.99
N ILE A 28 -16.72 -22.80 42.11
CA ILE A 28 -15.39 -22.26 41.78
C ILE A 28 -14.32 -23.04 42.52
N GLY A 29 -14.45 -23.22 43.84
CA GLY A 29 -13.47 -23.95 44.62
C GLY A 29 -13.29 -25.41 44.21
N GLN A 30 -14.39 -26.10 43.90
CA GLN A 30 -14.37 -27.50 43.46
C GLN A 30 -13.73 -27.65 42.07
N ASP A 31 -14.11 -26.80 41.11
CA ASP A 31 -13.56 -26.85 39.75
C ASP A 31 -12.05 -26.53 39.72
N ILE A 32 -11.61 -25.59 40.57
CA ILE A 32 -10.18 -25.31 40.79
C ILE A 32 -9.48 -26.53 41.43
N LYS A 33 -10.07 -27.14 42.46
CA LYS A 33 -9.52 -28.33 43.13
C LYS A 33 -9.34 -29.50 42.17
N ASP A 34 -10.32 -29.76 41.31
CA ASP A 34 -10.30 -30.88 40.36
C ASP A 34 -9.27 -30.65 39.25
N ASN A 35 -8.96 -29.39 38.92
CA ASN A 35 -7.95 -29.00 37.93
C ASN A 35 -6.60 -28.58 38.51
N LYS A 36 -6.35 -28.76 39.82
CA LYS A 36 -5.12 -28.33 40.51
C LYS A 36 -3.82 -28.94 39.98
N HIS A 37 -3.88 -29.94 39.12
CA HIS A 37 -2.69 -30.52 38.47
C HIS A 37 -2.16 -29.64 37.33
N LYS A 38 -2.96 -28.69 36.82
CA LYS A 38 -2.61 -27.80 35.70
C LYS A 38 -1.84 -26.55 36.12
N PHE A 39 -1.92 -26.16 37.38
CA PHE A 39 -1.29 -24.97 37.96
C PHE A 39 -0.79 -25.33 39.37
N SER A 40 0.12 -24.55 39.94
CA SER A 40 0.70 -24.89 41.25
C SER A 40 -0.34 -24.87 42.41
N ASN A 41 -0.10 -25.65 43.49
CA ASN A 41 -1.05 -25.93 44.59
C ASN A 41 -1.39 -24.75 45.53
N GLU A 42 -1.38 -23.50 45.08
CA GLU A 42 -1.61 -22.35 45.98
C GLU A 42 -2.29 -21.14 45.28
N ILE A 43 -3.15 -20.41 46.00
CA ILE A 43 -3.72 -19.12 45.58
C ILE A 43 -3.25 -18.06 46.58
N SER A 44 -2.66 -16.97 46.09
CA SER A 44 -2.07 -15.91 46.92
C SER A 44 -2.98 -14.69 47.08
N THR A 45 -3.80 -14.41 46.07
CA THR A 45 -4.61 -13.18 45.95
C THR A 45 -5.90 -13.49 45.21
N ILE A 46 -6.99 -12.80 45.58
CA ILE A 46 -8.25 -12.80 44.83
C ILE A 46 -8.46 -11.39 44.29
N LEU A 47 -8.56 -11.25 42.97
CA LEU A 47 -8.82 -9.98 42.29
C LEU A 47 -10.23 -9.99 41.73
N VAL A 48 -11.03 -8.99 42.07
CA VAL A 48 -12.40 -8.82 41.58
C VAL A 48 -12.46 -7.51 40.81
N THR A 49 -12.70 -7.59 39.50
CA THR A 49 -12.82 -6.42 38.62
C THR A 49 -14.22 -6.28 38.07
N GLY A 50 -14.88 -5.16 38.33
CA GLY A 50 -16.19 -4.85 37.79
C GLY A 50 -17.33 -5.11 38.75
N ASP A 51 -18.53 -5.32 38.20
CA ASP A 51 -19.78 -5.18 38.93
C ASP A 51 -19.93 -6.22 40.04
N ILE A 52 -19.75 -5.81 41.30
CA ILE A 52 -20.05 -6.66 42.47
C ILE A 52 -21.56 -6.78 42.62
N PHE A 53 -22.29 -5.69 42.45
CA PHE A 53 -23.74 -5.63 42.65
C PHE A 53 -24.52 -5.67 41.34
N ASP A 54 -25.74 -6.20 41.37
CA ASP A 54 -26.68 -6.07 40.26
C ASP A 54 -27.25 -4.65 40.18
N GLY A 55 -27.24 -4.06 38.98
CA GLY A 55 -27.65 -2.67 38.75
C GLY A 55 -29.12 -2.36 39.05
N LYS A 56 -30.00 -3.39 39.16
CA LYS A 56 -31.42 -3.23 39.49
C LYS A 56 -31.71 -3.37 40.99
N SER A 57 -30.72 -3.80 41.78
CA SER A 57 -30.89 -4.02 43.21
C SER A 57 -30.83 -2.70 43.98
N SER A 58 -31.83 -2.46 44.84
CA SER A 58 -31.85 -1.29 45.72
C SER A 58 -30.71 -1.37 46.75
N PHE A 59 -29.99 -0.27 46.96
CA PHE A 59 -28.97 -0.17 48.01
C PHE A 59 -29.62 -0.35 49.39
N ASN A 60 -29.30 -1.44 50.07
CA ASN A 60 -29.74 -1.75 51.43
C ASN A 60 -28.69 -2.61 52.16
N GLU A 61 -28.84 -2.75 53.47
CA GLU A 61 -27.88 -3.49 54.32
C GLU A 61 -27.84 -4.99 54.00
N ASP A 62 -28.97 -5.58 53.59
CA ASP A 62 -29.07 -6.98 53.21
C ASP A 62 -28.22 -7.30 51.97
N LEU A 63 -28.26 -6.46 50.93
CA LEU A 63 -27.46 -6.61 49.72
C LEU A 63 -25.95 -6.60 50.04
N ILE A 64 -25.52 -5.70 50.94
CA ILE A 64 -24.12 -5.62 51.39
C ILE A 64 -23.72 -6.88 52.15
N ASN A 65 -24.56 -7.35 53.08
CA ASN A 65 -24.30 -8.56 53.86
C ASN A 65 -24.25 -9.81 52.97
N ARG A 66 -25.09 -9.89 51.94
CA ARG A 66 -25.04 -10.96 50.93
C ARG A 66 -23.72 -10.97 50.16
N ALA A 67 -23.23 -9.80 49.73
CA ALA A 67 -21.93 -9.71 49.07
C ALA A 67 -20.78 -10.12 50.00
N ILE A 68 -20.80 -9.72 51.27
CA ILE A 68 -19.80 -10.12 52.26
C ILE A 68 -19.82 -11.65 52.45
N THR A 69 -21.02 -12.22 52.60
CA THR A 69 -21.19 -13.68 52.77
C THR A 69 -20.62 -14.44 51.58
N PHE A 70 -20.92 -14.00 50.35
CA PHE A 70 -20.38 -14.61 49.13
C PHE A 70 -18.84 -14.68 49.12
N PHE A 71 -18.16 -13.58 49.44
CA PHE A 71 -16.69 -13.55 49.43
C PHE A 71 -16.07 -14.26 50.65
N ASP A 72 -16.76 -14.28 51.80
CA ASP A 72 -16.32 -15.09 52.95
C ASP A 72 -16.47 -16.59 52.69
N ASP A 73 -17.54 -17.02 52.02
CA ASP A 73 -17.75 -18.39 51.58
C ASP A 73 -16.65 -18.78 50.57
N LEU A 74 -16.38 -17.94 49.57
CA LEU A 74 -15.29 -18.16 48.61
C LEU A 74 -13.94 -18.31 49.31
N LYS A 75 -13.63 -17.40 50.24
CA LYS A 75 -12.41 -17.46 51.05
C LYS A 75 -12.30 -18.78 51.82
N THR A 76 -13.41 -19.23 52.42
CA THR A 76 -13.47 -20.47 53.20
C THR A 76 -13.21 -21.68 52.32
N VAL A 77 -13.91 -21.78 51.19
CA VAL A 77 -13.76 -22.87 50.22
C VAL A 77 -12.34 -22.93 49.64
N ILE A 78 -11.72 -21.78 49.33
CA ILE A 78 -10.33 -21.75 48.85
C ILE A 78 -9.36 -22.21 49.96
N ASN A 79 -9.53 -21.77 51.21
CA ASN A 79 -8.68 -22.22 52.33
C ASN A 79 -8.84 -23.71 52.65
N GLU A 80 -10.02 -24.29 52.46
CA GLU A 80 -10.26 -25.73 52.68
C GLU A 80 -9.60 -26.59 51.60
N ASN A 81 -9.54 -26.10 50.36
CA ASN A 81 -9.05 -26.86 49.21
C ASN A 81 -7.54 -26.71 48.96
N PHE A 82 -6.88 -25.70 49.53
CA PHE A 82 -5.46 -25.40 49.33
C PHE A 82 -4.68 -25.31 50.66
N GLN A 83 -3.34 -25.47 50.63
CA GLN A 83 -2.51 -25.43 51.84
C GLN A 83 -2.32 -24.02 52.45
N ASN A 84 -3.01 -23.00 51.90
CA ASN A 84 -2.83 -21.60 52.25
C ASN A 84 -3.88 -21.10 53.26
N LYS A 85 -3.53 -20.04 54.01
CA LYS A 85 -4.46 -19.23 54.80
C LYS A 85 -4.61 -17.85 54.17
N ILE A 86 -5.52 -17.69 53.20
CA ILE A 86 -5.93 -16.38 52.71
C ILE A 86 -6.95 -15.75 53.67
N ASP A 87 -6.81 -14.45 53.92
CA ASP A 87 -7.74 -13.66 54.73
C ASP A 87 -8.46 -12.61 53.87
N ARG A 88 -9.31 -11.77 54.48
CA ARG A 88 -10.03 -10.71 53.75
C ARG A 88 -9.06 -9.72 53.09
N LYS A 89 -7.88 -9.45 53.67
CA LYS A 89 -6.87 -8.54 53.11
C LYS A 89 -6.21 -9.11 51.85
N ASN A 90 -6.38 -10.40 51.54
CA ASN A 90 -5.94 -11.00 50.27
C ASN A 90 -6.81 -10.66 49.06
N PHE A 91 -7.97 -10.04 49.27
CA PHE A 91 -8.81 -9.56 48.20
C PHE A 91 -8.31 -8.21 47.67
N VAL A 92 -8.57 -7.94 46.39
CA VAL A 92 -8.40 -6.64 45.74
C VAL A 92 -9.65 -6.40 44.92
N PHE A 93 -10.42 -5.36 45.27
CA PHE A 93 -11.65 -5.00 44.55
C PHE A 93 -11.43 -3.75 43.71
N VAL A 94 -11.97 -3.77 42.49
CA VAL A 94 -12.02 -2.64 41.56
C VAL A 94 -13.47 -2.41 41.13
N PRO A 95 -14.03 -1.20 41.28
CA PRO A 95 -15.46 -0.95 41.12
C PRO A 95 -15.93 -1.06 39.66
N GLY A 96 -17.16 -1.52 39.46
CA GLY A 96 -17.90 -1.45 38.20
C GLY A 96 -19.01 -0.39 38.17
N ASN A 97 -19.66 -0.21 37.02
CA ASN A 97 -20.72 0.80 36.83
C ASN A 97 -21.93 0.55 37.74
N HIS A 98 -22.25 -0.72 38.01
CA HIS A 98 -23.33 -1.08 38.90
C HIS A 98 -22.98 -0.95 40.38
N ASP A 99 -21.73 -0.66 40.74
CA ASP A 99 -21.33 -0.45 42.13
C ASP A 99 -21.54 1.01 42.59
N VAL A 100 -21.81 1.91 41.65
CA VAL A 100 -21.98 3.34 41.86
C VAL A 100 -23.47 3.70 42.01
N ILE A 101 -23.77 4.74 42.78
CA ILE A 101 -25.09 5.36 42.92
C ILE A 101 -25.16 6.56 41.97
N ARG A 102 -26.22 6.62 41.15
CA ARG A 102 -26.45 7.67 40.14
C ARG A 102 -26.94 8.98 40.79
N ARG A 103 -26.04 9.70 41.45
CA ARG A 103 -26.24 11.00 42.11
C ARG A 103 -24.97 11.85 41.98
N ASP A 104 -25.12 13.17 42.04
CA ASP A 104 -23.98 14.11 41.90
C ASP A 104 -22.99 14.00 43.07
N GLU A 105 -23.47 13.76 44.29
CA GLU A 105 -22.66 13.62 45.50
C GLU A 105 -22.61 12.17 46.00
N ASN A 106 -21.47 11.74 46.56
CA ASN A 106 -21.27 10.43 47.19
C ASN A 106 -21.59 9.21 46.31
N LYS A 107 -21.30 9.30 45.01
CA LYS A 107 -21.58 8.24 44.05
C LYS A 107 -21.01 6.85 44.42
N PHE A 108 -19.92 6.77 45.18
CA PHE A 108 -19.33 5.48 45.60
C PHE A 108 -19.88 4.92 46.92
N GLU A 109 -20.84 5.58 47.58
CA GLU A 109 -21.33 5.21 48.94
C GLU A 109 -21.65 3.71 49.09
N LYS A 110 -22.31 3.12 48.09
CA LYS A 110 -22.63 1.69 48.06
C LYS A 110 -21.38 0.80 48.11
N TYR A 111 -20.42 1.08 47.22
CA TYR A 111 -19.15 0.37 47.14
C TYR A 111 -18.29 0.59 48.40
N GLU A 112 -18.21 1.83 48.90
CA GLU A 112 -17.47 2.16 50.12
C GLU A 112 -18.02 1.43 51.35
N THR A 113 -19.35 1.37 51.48
CA THR A 113 -20.00 0.69 52.61
C THR A 113 -19.65 -0.79 52.62
N PHE A 114 -19.64 -1.43 51.44
CA PHE A 114 -19.17 -2.79 51.28
C PHE A 114 -17.70 -2.96 51.69
N LEU A 115 -16.80 -2.14 51.17
CA LEU A 115 -15.36 -2.24 51.48
C LEU A 115 -15.08 -2.02 52.98
N LYS A 116 -15.72 -1.03 53.61
CA LYS A 116 -15.57 -0.73 55.04
C LYS A 116 -16.06 -1.89 55.91
N LYS A 117 -17.19 -2.52 55.58
CA LYS A 117 -17.70 -3.69 56.31
C LYS A 117 -16.89 -4.96 56.03
N PHE A 118 -16.38 -5.12 54.81
CA PHE A 118 -15.58 -6.28 54.44
C PHE A 118 -14.18 -6.22 55.08
N TYR A 119 -13.43 -5.14 54.90
CA TYR A 119 -12.05 -5.03 55.42
C TYR A 119 -11.93 -4.50 56.85
N GLY A 120 -12.89 -3.70 57.30
CA GLY A 120 -12.75 -2.79 58.44
C GLY A 120 -12.34 -1.39 58.00
N GLU A 121 -12.76 -0.36 58.76
CA GLU A 121 -12.57 1.04 58.39
C GLU A 121 -11.10 1.47 58.23
N GLU A 122 -10.22 1.03 59.14
CA GLU A 122 -8.81 1.42 59.13
C GLU A 122 -8.12 0.92 57.86
N TYR A 123 -8.33 -0.35 57.51
CA TYR A 123 -7.72 -0.94 56.33
C TYR A 123 -8.22 -0.27 55.04
N TYR A 124 -9.52 0.04 54.94
CA TYR A 124 -10.06 0.77 53.81
C TYR A 124 -9.38 2.14 53.63
N LYS A 125 -9.30 2.95 54.71
CA LYS A 125 -8.70 4.30 54.68
C LYS A 125 -7.21 4.29 54.30
N GLU A 126 -6.47 3.25 54.66
CA GLU A 126 -5.05 3.13 54.34
C GLU A 126 -4.76 2.73 52.88
N ASN A 127 -5.64 1.91 52.29
CA ASN A 127 -5.39 1.18 51.04
C ASN A 127 -6.22 1.66 49.84
N TYR A 128 -7.28 2.44 50.06
CA TYR A 128 -8.09 3.05 49.00
C TYR A 128 -8.01 4.57 49.09
N ASP A 129 -7.91 5.25 47.95
CA ASP A 129 -8.00 6.72 47.88
C ASP A 129 -9.43 7.21 47.61
N ASP A 130 -9.63 8.53 47.61
CA ASP A 130 -10.95 9.15 47.38
C ASP A 130 -11.57 8.78 46.02
N ASN A 131 -10.73 8.39 45.05
CA ASN A 131 -11.16 7.93 43.73
C ASN A 131 -11.36 6.41 43.67
N GLN A 132 -11.31 5.69 44.80
CA GLN A 132 -11.39 4.23 44.86
C GLN A 132 -10.23 3.51 44.15
N THR A 133 -9.09 4.19 43.98
CA THR A 133 -7.85 3.60 43.47
C THR A 133 -7.15 2.86 44.60
N THR A 134 -6.62 1.66 44.33
CA THR A 134 -5.91 0.85 45.33
C THR A 134 -4.61 0.26 44.77
N PHE A 135 -3.70 -0.15 45.65
CA PHE A 135 -2.57 -0.98 45.25
C PHE A 135 -2.18 -1.94 46.36
N LYS A 136 -1.53 -3.04 45.97
CA LYS A 136 -0.97 -4.00 46.90
C LYS A 136 0.41 -4.48 46.44
N ILE A 137 1.37 -4.44 47.36
CA ILE A 137 2.77 -4.79 47.11
C ILE A 137 3.04 -6.20 47.65
N TYR A 138 3.62 -7.04 46.81
CA TYR A 138 4.03 -8.39 47.12
C TYR A 138 5.55 -8.48 47.01
N ASP A 139 6.26 -8.06 48.07
CA ASP A 139 7.72 -7.96 48.07
C ASP A 139 8.41 -9.32 47.82
N GLU A 140 7.86 -10.41 48.37
CA GLU A 140 8.38 -11.77 48.18
C GLU A 140 8.39 -12.21 46.71
N TYR A 141 7.46 -11.68 45.92
CA TYR A 141 7.27 -12.05 44.51
C TYR A 141 7.78 -10.95 43.56
N LYS A 142 8.21 -9.79 44.08
CA LYS A 142 8.53 -8.59 43.29
C LYS A 142 7.39 -8.20 42.33
N ILE A 143 6.15 -8.26 42.81
CA ILE A 143 4.94 -7.91 42.03
C ILE A 143 4.12 -6.83 42.75
N ILE A 144 3.54 -5.90 42.00
CA ILE A 144 2.62 -4.88 42.51
C ILE A 144 1.33 -4.97 41.69
N ILE A 145 0.19 -5.07 42.36
CA ILE A 145 -1.14 -4.96 41.73
C ILE A 145 -1.66 -3.56 42.00
N VAL A 146 -2.14 -2.87 40.97
CA VAL A 146 -2.72 -1.53 41.05
C VAL A 146 -4.14 -1.58 40.49
N GLY A 147 -5.14 -1.32 41.31
CA GLY A 147 -6.54 -1.20 40.90
C GLY A 147 -6.87 0.24 40.56
N PHE A 148 -7.19 0.51 39.30
CA PHE A 148 -7.61 1.81 38.79
C PHE A 148 -9.13 1.88 38.76
N ASN A 149 -9.67 3.00 39.24
CA ASN A 149 -11.07 3.29 39.02
C ASN A 149 -11.24 3.83 37.60
N SER A 150 -11.99 3.05 36.80
CA SER A 150 -12.34 3.40 35.43
C SER A 150 -13.77 3.88 35.27
N VAL A 151 -14.55 4.00 36.36
CA VAL A 151 -16.00 4.28 36.32
C VAL A 151 -16.27 5.76 36.45
N ASN A 152 -16.96 6.34 35.47
CA ASN A 152 -17.48 7.69 35.56
C ASN A 152 -18.97 7.74 35.19
N ILE A 153 -19.67 8.74 35.74
CA ILE A 153 -21.10 8.97 35.51
C ILE A 153 -21.32 10.45 35.23
N GLU A 154 -22.18 10.76 34.27
CA GLU A 154 -22.56 12.12 33.94
C GLU A 154 -24.08 12.23 33.81
N LYS A 155 -24.67 13.29 34.36
CA LYS A 155 -26.10 13.54 34.26
C LYS A 155 -26.41 14.03 32.86
N ASN A 156 -27.23 13.29 32.10
CA ASN A 156 -27.49 13.65 30.72
C ASN A 156 -28.36 14.91 30.66
N THR A 157 -27.79 16.04 30.25
CA THR A 157 -28.47 17.34 30.09
C THR A 157 -29.10 17.52 28.70
N ASP A 158 -29.19 16.43 27.92
CA ASP A 158 -29.68 16.30 26.53
C ASP A 158 -31.12 16.81 26.24
N ASN A 159 -31.80 17.43 27.21
CA ASN A 159 -33.08 18.10 26.94
C ASN A 159 -32.94 19.28 25.96
N ASP A 160 -31.78 19.94 25.89
CA ASP A 160 -31.57 21.09 25.01
C ASP A 160 -31.20 20.69 23.57
N SER A 161 -30.45 19.60 23.39
CA SER A 161 -30.09 19.05 22.07
C SER A 161 -31.32 18.46 21.36
N HIS A 162 -32.18 17.74 22.08
CA HIS A 162 -33.46 17.25 21.55
C HIS A 162 -34.46 18.38 21.28
N LYS A 163 -34.52 19.42 22.13
CA LYS A 163 -35.34 20.61 21.85
C LYS A 163 -34.88 21.34 20.59
N GLN A 164 -33.58 21.50 20.39
CA GLN A 164 -33.03 22.14 19.19
C GLN A 164 -33.27 21.31 17.93
N TRP A 165 -33.14 19.98 18.00
CA TRP A 165 -33.42 19.09 16.87
C TRP A 165 -34.91 19.07 16.51
N ILE A 166 -35.82 18.98 17.49
CA ILE A 166 -37.27 19.04 17.24
C ILE A 166 -37.66 20.42 16.70
N LYS A 167 -37.12 21.50 17.25
CA LYS A 167 -37.34 22.86 16.72
C LYS A 167 -36.89 22.95 15.26
N SER A 168 -35.72 22.43 14.90
CA SER A 168 -35.21 22.52 13.53
C SER A 168 -35.96 21.64 12.53
N GLU A 169 -36.40 20.44 12.90
CA GLU A 169 -37.22 19.57 12.04
C GLU A 169 -38.66 20.09 11.86
N VAL A 170 -39.25 20.68 12.90
CA VAL A 170 -40.64 21.19 12.88
C VAL A 170 -40.74 22.57 12.22
N LEU A 171 -39.84 23.51 12.54
CA LEU A 171 -39.81 24.85 11.94
C LEU A 171 -39.56 24.79 10.43
N ASN A 172 -38.79 23.82 9.96
CA ASN A 172 -38.46 23.70 8.53
C ASN A 172 -39.56 23.04 7.69
N LYS A 173 -40.60 22.47 8.30
CA LYS A 173 -41.64 21.71 7.57
C LYS A 173 -43.05 22.27 7.73
N VAL A 174 -43.33 23.14 8.71
CA VAL A 174 -44.67 23.72 8.92
C VAL A 174 -44.61 25.18 9.38
N TYR A 175 -45.38 26.06 8.74
CA TYR A 175 -45.53 27.48 9.11
C TYR A 175 -46.40 27.62 10.39
N ILE A 176 -45.83 27.34 11.55
CA ILE A 176 -46.47 27.52 12.87
C ILE A 176 -45.75 28.64 13.64
N PRO A 177 -46.46 29.55 14.32
CA PRO A 177 -45.84 30.58 15.17
C PRO A 177 -45.00 29.98 16.30
N GLU A 178 -43.82 30.56 16.54
CA GLU A 178 -42.79 30.04 17.47
C GLU A 178 -43.31 29.74 18.89
N LYS A 179 -44.29 30.50 19.35
CA LYS A 179 -44.91 30.36 20.67
C LYS A 179 -45.76 29.09 20.81
N GLU A 180 -46.40 28.62 19.74
CA GLU A 180 -47.17 27.38 19.71
C GLU A 180 -46.24 26.15 19.58
N ILE A 181 -45.07 26.32 18.97
CA ILE A 181 -44.03 25.27 18.88
C ILE A 181 -43.44 24.99 20.26
N ASP A 182 -43.19 26.01 21.07
CA ASP A 182 -42.68 25.81 22.43
C ASP A 182 -43.69 25.07 23.33
N GLU A 183 -44.98 25.35 23.18
CA GLU A 183 -46.04 24.61 23.88
C GLU A 183 -46.17 23.16 23.38
N LEU A 184 -46.07 22.94 22.07
CA LEU A 184 -46.12 21.61 21.45
C LEU A 184 -44.92 20.75 21.85
N VAL A 185 -43.70 21.30 21.80
CA VAL A 185 -42.45 20.62 22.21
C VAL A 185 -42.50 20.29 23.70
N SER A 186 -43.00 21.20 24.54
CA SER A 186 -43.19 20.95 25.96
C SER A 186 -44.27 19.88 26.23
N SER A 187 -45.34 19.84 25.44
CA SER A 187 -46.36 18.78 25.47
C SER A 187 -45.82 17.42 25.02
N ILE A 188 -44.96 17.38 24.00
CA ILE A 188 -44.35 16.13 23.48
C ILE A 188 -43.38 15.56 24.52
N ILE A 189 -42.51 16.41 25.09
CA ILE A 189 -41.55 16.01 26.12
C ILE A 189 -42.27 15.52 27.39
N SER A 190 -43.37 16.16 27.78
CA SER A 190 -44.18 15.72 28.94
C SER A 190 -45.02 14.48 28.70
N LYS A 191 -45.40 14.16 27.45
CA LYS A 191 -46.14 12.93 27.09
C LYS A 191 -45.23 11.72 26.83
N THR A 192 -43.96 11.92 26.52
CA THR A 192 -42.95 10.86 26.52
C THR A 192 -42.58 10.47 27.95
N HIS A 193 -43.39 9.59 28.53
CA HIS A 193 -43.30 9.11 29.92
C HIS A 193 -42.03 8.29 30.28
N SER A 194 -40.91 8.43 29.57
CA SER A 194 -39.70 7.62 29.78
C SER A 194 -38.37 8.37 29.66
N LEU A 195 -38.34 9.69 29.87
CA LEU A 195 -37.10 10.42 30.10
C LEU A 195 -37.02 10.82 31.58
N GLN A 196 -36.95 9.80 32.44
CA GLN A 196 -36.34 9.97 33.76
C GLN A 196 -34.92 10.50 33.58
N GLU A 197 -34.39 11.23 34.56
CA GLU A 197 -33.00 11.71 34.64
C GLU A 197 -32.03 10.59 34.20
N ALA A 198 -31.66 10.56 32.92
CA ALA A 198 -30.85 9.50 32.37
C ALA A 198 -29.40 9.85 32.71
N TRP A 199 -28.74 9.00 33.48
CA TRP A 199 -27.30 9.12 33.72
C TRP A 199 -26.57 8.33 32.63
N ASP A 200 -25.52 8.93 32.05
CA ASP A 200 -24.61 8.24 31.15
C ASP A 200 -23.42 7.70 31.95
N ASP A 201 -23.34 6.37 32.05
CA ASP A 201 -22.21 5.66 32.66
C ASP A 201 -21.17 5.38 31.56
N TYR A 202 -19.89 5.74 31.78
CA TYR A 202 -18.82 5.52 30.80
C TYR A 202 -17.46 5.22 31.43
N GLY A 203 -16.56 4.66 30.64
CA GLY A 203 -15.20 4.38 31.05
C GLY A 203 -14.27 5.59 30.94
N GLU A 204 -13.57 5.94 32.03
CA GLU A 204 -12.50 6.93 32.03
C GLU A 204 -11.56 6.71 33.22
N ILE A 205 -10.23 6.77 32.99
CA ILE A 205 -9.25 6.74 34.09
C ILE A 205 -8.62 8.14 34.21
N TYR A 206 -8.99 8.87 35.25
CA TYR A 206 -8.43 10.19 35.57
C TYR A 206 -6.90 10.15 35.73
N LEU A 207 -6.13 10.86 34.89
CA LEU A 207 -4.65 10.82 34.90
C LEU A 207 -4.02 11.20 36.26
N GLY A 208 -4.68 12.06 37.03
CA GLY A 208 -4.22 12.42 38.38
C GLY A 208 -4.17 11.21 39.33
N GLN A 209 -5.01 10.20 39.11
CA GLN A 209 -4.98 8.95 39.89
C GLN A 209 -3.66 8.19 39.66
N ILE A 210 -3.22 8.11 38.40
CA ILE A 210 -1.97 7.46 37.99
C ILE A 210 -0.77 8.19 38.61
N HIS A 211 -0.73 9.53 38.49
CA HIS A 211 0.37 10.31 39.05
C HIS A 211 0.46 10.18 40.58
N LYS A 212 -0.68 10.25 41.30
CA LYS A 212 -0.72 10.12 42.76
C LYS A 212 -0.23 8.74 43.21
N ILE A 213 -0.70 7.66 42.59
CA ILE A 213 -0.35 6.30 43.03
C ILE A 213 1.11 5.99 42.77
N PHE A 214 1.65 6.35 41.60
CA PHE A 214 3.06 6.13 41.31
C PHE A 214 3.99 7.04 42.10
N ALA A 215 3.55 8.24 42.48
CA ALA A 215 4.28 9.07 43.44
C ALA A 215 4.34 8.41 44.83
N LYS A 216 3.23 7.81 45.30
CA LYS A 216 3.18 7.05 46.56
C LYS A 216 4.06 5.80 46.49
N LEU A 217 3.99 5.02 45.41
CA LEU A 217 4.84 3.84 45.19
C LEU A 217 6.33 4.21 45.16
N LYS A 218 6.70 5.30 44.47
CA LYS A 218 8.08 5.78 44.43
C LYS A 218 8.61 6.15 45.82
N LYS A 219 7.79 6.76 46.67
CA LYS A 219 8.16 7.07 48.07
C LYS A 219 8.34 5.81 48.92
N MET A 220 7.49 4.79 48.74
CA MET A 220 7.54 3.56 49.52
C MET A 220 8.65 2.60 49.06
N ARG A 221 8.97 2.59 47.76
CA ARG A 221 9.96 1.72 47.12
C ARG A 221 10.69 2.52 46.03
N ASN A 222 11.88 3.03 46.34
CA ASN A 222 12.70 3.78 45.38
C ASN A 222 12.98 2.98 44.08
N ASN A 223 13.06 1.65 44.17
CA ASN A 223 13.30 0.75 43.04
C ASN A 223 12.03 0.04 42.54
N TYR A 224 10.85 0.66 42.63
CA TYR A 224 9.58 0.01 42.20
C TYR A 224 9.60 -0.47 40.73
N LYS A 225 10.47 0.11 39.87
CA LYS A 225 10.67 -0.34 38.48
C LYS A 225 11.24 -1.77 38.36
N GLU A 226 11.83 -2.33 39.42
CA GLU A 226 12.25 -3.73 39.46
C GLU A 226 11.07 -4.70 39.62
N TYR A 227 9.87 -4.20 39.97
CA TYR A 227 8.69 -5.01 40.18
C TYR A 227 7.91 -5.17 38.88
N THR A 228 7.25 -6.32 38.70
CA THR A 228 6.21 -6.48 37.68
C THR A 228 4.95 -5.78 38.19
N ILE A 229 4.45 -4.78 37.45
CA ILE A 229 3.26 -4.03 37.83
C ILE A 229 2.07 -4.48 36.97
N VAL A 230 1.00 -4.89 37.65
CA VAL A 230 -0.25 -5.36 37.06
C VAL A 230 -1.32 -4.31 37.29
N GLY A 231 -1.90 -3.77 36.22
CA GLY A 231 -3.06 -2.88 36.29
C GLY A 231 -4.36 -3.69 36.35
N ALA A 232 -5.33 -3.27 37.15
CA ALA A 232 -6.66 -3.85 37.22
C ALA A 232 -7.72 -2.74 37.05
N LEU A 233 -8.76 -2.98 36.26
CA LEU A 233 -9.79 -1.97 35.87
C LEU A 233 -11.09 -2.65 35.44
N HIS A 234 -12.19 -1.91 35.27
CA HIS A 234 -13.47 -2.49 34.82
C HIS A 234 -13.61 -2.40 33.30
N HIS A 235 -13.60 -1.17 32.75
CA HIS A 235 -13.78 -0.88 31.33
C HIS A 235 -12.59 -1.31 30.47
N HIS A 236 -12.77 -1.58 29.18
CA HIS A 236 -11.72 -2.12 28.32
C HIS A 236 -10.98 -1.05 27.48
N PHE A 237 -9.81 -1.43 26.96
CA PHE A 237 -9.01 -0.61 26.06
C PHE A 237 -9.34 -0.92 24.59
N TYR A 238 -9.46 0.12 23.75
CA TYR A 238 -9.63 0.05 22.28
C TYR A 238 -11.00 -0.45 21.79
N PRO A 239 -11.53 0.09 20.67
CA PRO A 239 -12.79 -0.39 20.09
C PRO A 239 -12.69 -1.82 19.57
N PHE A 240 -13.69 -2.63 19.92
CA PHE A 240 -14.03 -3.86 19.22
C PHE A 240 -14.66 -3.51 17.87
N PRO A 241 -14.84 -4.47 16.93
CA PRO A 241 -15.71 -4.28 15.75
C PRO A 241 -17.20 -4.06 16.09
N GLU A 242 -17.53 -3.69 17.33
CA GLU A 242 -18.85 -3.23 17.75
C GLU A 242 -19.01 -1.77 17.28
N THR A 243 -20.11 -1.49 16.59
CA THR A 243 -20.37 -0.19 15.98
C THR A 243 -20.20 0.96 16.97
N PHE A 244 -19.29 1.88 16.68
CA PHE A 244 -19.14 3.16 17.39
C PHE A 244 -20.49 3.89 17.33
N SER A 245 -21.29 3.83 18.40
CA SER A 245 -22.49 4.64 18.49
C SER A 245 -22.08 6.10 18.72
N LYS A 246 -22.92 7.06 18.33
CA LYS A 246 -22.65 8.51 18.46
C LYS A 246 -22.25 8.95 19.89
N ASN A 247 -22.46 8.12 20.91
CA ASN A 247 -22.17 8.43 22.32
C ASN A 247 -20.97 7.62 22.89
N GLY A 248 -20.19 6.95 22.04
CA GLY A 248 -19.12 6.03 22.47
C GLY A 248 -19.68 4.73 23.04
N ASP A 249 -18.94 3.63 22.94
CA ASP A 249 -19.29 2.40 23.66
C ASP A 249 -18.99 2.62 25.15
N LYS A 250 -20.02 2.53 26.00
CA LYS A 250 -19.92 2.69 27.47
C LYS A 250 -18.89 1.75 28.09
N SER A 251 -18.63 0.65 27.42
CA SER A 251 -17.71 -0.40 27.82
C SER A 251 -16.23 0.00 27.68
N ILE A 252 -15.91 1.03 26.90
CA ILE A 252 -14.54 1.47 26.56
C ILE A 252 -14.09 2.59 27.48
N ILE A 253 -12.81 2.59 27.86
CA ILE A 253 -12.16 3.74 28.48
C ILE A 253 -11.97 4.85 27.43
N ARG A 254 -12.74 5.94 27.49
CA ARG A 254 -12.73 7.03 26.51
C ARG A 254 -11.36 7.66 26.28
N ASN A 255 -10.55 7.79 27.35
CA ASN A 255 -9.19 8.37 27.31
C ASN A 255 -8.07 7.32 27.21
N TYR A 256 -8.34 6.14 26.64
CA TYR A 256 -7.38 5.02 26.56
C TYR A 256 -6.05 5.40 25.88
N ALA A 257 -6.09 6.30 24.88
CA ALA A 257 -4.90 6.74 24.14
C ALA A 257 -3.86 7.41 25.06
N ASP A 258 -4.32 8.25 25.99
CA ASP A 258 -3.45 8.94 26.95
C ASP A 258 -2.89 7.99 28.01
N ILE A 259 -3.71 7.01 28.41
CA ILE A 259 -3.38 6.07 29.49
C ILE A 259 -2.30 5.07 29.07
N ILE A 260 -2.32 4.59 27.81
CA ILE A 260 -1.34 3.60 27.32
C ILE A 260 0.09 4.11 27.52
N SER A 261 0.37 5.36 27.14
CA SER A 261 1.69 5.98 27.31
C SER A 261 2.11 6.04 28.78
N GLN A 262 1.17 6.36 29.68
CA GLN A 262 1.42 6.41 31.12
C GLN A 262 1.67 5.03 31.71
N PHE A 263 0.91 4.02 31.30
CA PHE A 263 1.06 2.64 31.75
C PHE A 263 2.44 2.09 31.37
N GLN A 264 2.86 2.31 30.13
CA GLN A 264 4.19 1.91 29.67
C GLN A 264 5.31 2.62 30.43
N SER A 265 5.20 3.94 30.63
CA SER A 265 6.21 4.75 31.33
C SER A 265 6.40 4.32 32.79
N ASN A 266 5.37 3.74 33.40
CA ASN A 266 5.38 3.24 34.77
C ASN A 266 5.60 1.72 34.87
N ASN A 267 6.03 1.04 33.80
CA ASN A 267 6.30 -0.41 33.76
C ASN A 267 5.07 -1.31 34.04
N ILE A 268 3.86 -0.85 33.70
CA ILE A 268 2.68 -1.72 33.66
C ILE A 268 2.75 -2.53 32.36
N LYS A 269 2.82 -3.86 32.49
CA LYS A 269 2.96 -4.78 31.34
C LYS A 269 1.78 -5.76 31.21
N ILE A 270 0.97 -5.87 32.26
CA ILE A 270 -0.20 -6.74 32.30
C ILE A 270 -1.36 -5.90 32.83
N VAL A 271 -2.51 -5.98 32.16
CA VAL A 271 -3.76 -5.34 32.57
C VAL A 271 -4.85 -6.40 32.65
N LEU A 272 -5.55 -6.43 33.77
CA LEU A 272 -6.68 -7.32 34.05
C LEU A 272 -7.95 -6.47 34.08
N HIS A 273 -8.99 -6.87 33.35
CA HIS A 273 -10.24 -6.10 33.33
C HIS A 273 -11.52 -6.93 33.33
N GLY A 274 -12.67 -6.25 33.41
CA GLY A 274 -13.92 -6.94 33.70
C GLY A 274 -15.23 -6.22 33.39
N HIS A 275 -15.49 -5.89 32.12
CA HIS A 275 -16.79 -5.41 31.60
C HIS A 275 -17.25 -6.23 30.37
N LYS A 276 -16.48 -7.25 29.99
CA LYS A 276 -16.74 -8.08 28.82
C LYS A 276 -17.32 -9.42 29.27
N HIS A 277 -18.46 -9.80 28.71
CA HIS A 277 -19.14 -11.04 29.07
C HIS A 277 -18.35 -12.28 28.69
N SER A 278 -17.55 -12.22 27.63
CA SER A 278 -16.64 -13.28 27.22
C SER A 278 -15.18 -12.96 27.59
N PRO A 279 -14.37 -13.98 27.92
CA PRO A 279 -12.96 -13.81 28.22
C PRO A 279 -12.22 -13.35 26.96
N ILE A 280 -11.35 -12.37 27.11
CA ILE A 280 -10.61 -11.75 26.01
C ILE A 280 -9.14 -11.70 26.36
N GLN A 281 -8.30 -11.92 25.35
CA GLN A 281 -6.86 -11.75 25.43
C GLN A 281 -6.40 -10.89 24.26
N ARG A 282 -5.60 -9.87 24.54
CA ARG A 282 -4.95 -9.06 23.49
C ARG A 282 -3.63 -8.48 23.94
N MET A 283 -2.72 -8.23 23.00
CA MET A 283 -1.55 -7.38 23.23
C MET A 283 -1.82 -6.01 22.64
N ILE A 284 -1.70 -4.97 23.46
CA ILE A 284 -1.76 -3.58 23.05
C ILE A 284 -0.34 -3.09 22.80
N THR A 285 -0.15 -2.49 21.63
CA THR A 285 1.13 -1.96 21.16
C THR A 285 0.94 -0.51 20.76
N ASP A 286 1.87 0.35 21.12
CA ASP A 286 2.00 1.70 20.58
C ASP A 286 3.25 1.77 19.67
N ASN A 287 3.62 2.97 19.21
CA ASN A 287 4.80 3.13 18.36
C ASN A 287 6.11 2.64 19.04
N LYS A 288 6.20 2.73 20.38
CA LYS A 288 7.37 2.26 21.14
C LYS A 288 7.50 0.74 21.17
N TYR A 289 6.45 -0.01 20.84
CA TYR A 289 6.52 -1.47 20.68
C TYR A 289 7.41 -1.88 19.51
N PHE A 290 7.40 -1.11 18.41
CA PHE A 290 8.24 -1.40 17.26
C PHE A 290 9.71 -1.07 17.54
N GLU A 291 9.98 -0.11 18.42
CA GLU A 291 11.33 0.21 18.94
C GLU A 291 11.85 -0.88 19.91
N ASP A 292 10.99 -1.38 20.81
CA ASP A 292 11.27 -2.54 21.67
C ASP A 292 9.98 -3.34 21.92
N THR A 293 9.95 -4.57 21.40
CA THR A 293 8.83 -5.52 21.56
C THR A 293 8.45 -5.78 23.03
N LYS A 294 9.33 -5.48 23.99
CA LYS A 294 9.01 -5.53 25.44
C LYS A 294 8.05 -4.43 25.90
N ASN A 295 7.76 -3.44 25.07
CA ASN A 295 6.83 -2.33 25.36
C ASN A 295 5.35 -2.68 25.17
N GLY A 296 5.03 -3.89 24.73
CA GLY A 296 3.65 -4.38 24.67
C GLY A 296 3.02 -4.51 26.06
N ILE A 297 1.75 -4.15 26.16
CA ILE A 297 0.89 -4.38 27.33
C ILE A 297 -0.04 -5.55 27.01
N PHE A 298 -0.01 -6.59 27.83
CA PHE A 298 -0.93 -7.72 27.69
C PHE A 298 -2.21 -7.45 28.48
N VAL A 299 -3.37 -7.59 27.85
CA VAL A 299 -4.68 -7.30 28.43
C VAL A 299 -5.50 -8.58 28.49
N PHE A 300 -6.02 -8.90 29.67
CA PHE A 300 -6.84 -10.08 29.93
C PHE A 300 -8.19 -9.67 30.56
N SER A 301 -9.28 -10.20 30.02
CA SER A 301 -10.60 -10.19 30.65
C SER A 301 -10.92 -11.57 31.16
N ALA A 302 -11.39 -11.68 32.41
CA ALA A 302 -11.85 -12.94 32.99
C ALA A 302 -13.17 -13.44 32.39
N GLY A 303 -13.92 -12.59 31.68
CA GLY A 303 -15.34 -12.83 31.36
C GLY A 303 -16.25 -12.59 32.57
N SER A 304 -17.57 -12.68 32.38
CA SER A 304 -18.53 -12.54 33.50
C SER A 304 -18.94 -13.89 34.04
N ILE A 305 -18.79 -14.09 35.35
CA ILE A 305 -19.23 -15.33 36.03
C ILE A 305 -20.64 -15.21 36.63
N GLY A 306 -21.07 -13.97 36.92
CA GLY A 306 -22.27 -13.69 37.70
C GLY A 306 -23.54 -13.37 36.91
N LYS A 307 -23.43 -13.00 35.64
CA LYS A 307 -24.59 -12.56 34.83
C LYS A 307 -25.55 -13.71 34.50
N ASN A 308 -26.83 -13.38 34.31
CA ASN A 308 -27.91 -14.33 33.99
C ASN A 308 -27.95 -14.80 32.52
N ASP A 309 -27.08 -14.29 31.64
CA ASP A 309 -27.01 -14.77 30.26
C ASP A 309 -26.57 -16.24 30.22
N VAL A 310 -27.25 -17.03 29.39
CA VAL A 310 -27.24 -18.50 29.43
C VAL A 310 -25.94 -19.10 28.88
N THR A 311 -25.11 -18.32 28.19
CA THR A 311 -23.95 -18.83 27.43
C THR A 311 -22.66 -18.06 27.77
N ASN A 312 -21.54 -18.78 27.87
CA ASN A 312 -20.16 -18.26 27.98
C ASN A 312 -19.77 -17.53 29.27
N LYS A 313 -19.93 -18.17 30.44
CA LYS A 313 -19.39 -17.67 31.72
C LYS A 313 -17.93 -18.12 31.92
N SER A 314 -17.11 -17.30 32.58
CA SER A 314 -15.74 -17.71 32.88
C SER A 314 -15.11 -16.99 34.06
N PHE A 315 -14.02 -17.58 34.57
CA PHE A 315 -13.08 -16.93 35.49
C PHE A 315 -11.65 -17.38 35.18
N GLN A 316 -10.65 -16.69 35.74
CA GLN A 316 -9.24 -16.98 35.47
C GLN A 316 -8.41 -17.23 36.73
N ILE A 317 -7.42 -18.10 36.61
CA ILE A 317 -6.27 -18.16 37.51
C ILE A 317 -5.06 -17.65 36.75
N ILE A 318 -4.36 -16.67 37.32
CA ILE A 318 -3.23 -16.01 36.67
C ILE A 318 -1.99 -16.14 37.54
N GLU A 319 -0.96 -16.82 37.03
CA GLU A 319 0.35 -16.93 37.63
C GLU A 319 1.26 -15.82 37.07
N ILE A 320 1.44 -14.74 37.83
CA ILE A 320 2.32 -13.63 37.46
C ILE A 320 3.75 -13.92 37.93
N HIS A 321 4.73 -13.70 37.06
CA HIS A 321 6.14 -13.92 37.35
C HIS A 321 6.91 -12.60 37.54
N PRO A 322 8.00 -12.61 38.32
CA PRO A 322 8.92 -11.47 38.45
C PRO A 322 9.42 -10.93 37.11
N ASN A 323 9.77 -9.64 37.07
CA ASN A 323 10.16 -8.91 35.85
C ASN A 323 11.43 -9.46 35.16
N LYS A 324 12.17 -10.38 35.80
CA LYS A 324 13.38 -11.01 35.28
C LYS A 324 13.12 -12.33 34.54
N ASP A 325 11.92 -12.89 34.64
CA ASP A 325 11.58 -14.17 34.03
C ASP A 325 11.21 -14.01 32.55
N ALA A 326 11.55 -15.01 31.73
CA ALA A 326 11.21 -15.02 30.30
C ALA A 326 9.69 -15.10 30.06
N VAL A 327 8.99 -15.76 30.99
CA VAL A 327 7.53 -15.80 31.06
C VAL A 327 7.07 -14.73 32.03
N LYS A 328 6.16 -13.85 31.60
CA LYS A 328 5.54 -12.79 32.41
C LYS A 328 4.31 -13.30 33.15
N ALA A 329 3.48 -14.13 32.50
CA ALA A 329 2.30 -14.74 33.13
C ALA A 329 1.91 -16.08 32.50
N ASN A 330 1.31 -16.97 33.29
CA ASN A 330 0.45 -18.05 32.77
C ASN A 330 -0.99 -17.76 33.17
N VAL A 331 -1.93 -17.84 32.23
CA VAL A 331 -3.36 -17.59 32.44
C VAL A 331 -4.12 -18.90 32.19
N TYR A 332 -4.90 -19.33 33.17
CA TYR A 332 -5.76 -20.51 33.10
C TYR A 332 -7.21 -20.07 33.15
N ASN A 333 -7.91 -20.18 32.03
CA ASN A 333 -9.28 -19.70 31.85
C ASN A 333 -10.28 -20.83 32.00
N PHE A 334 -11.14 -20.77 33.02
CA PHE A 334 -12.18 -21.74 33.31
C PHE A 334 -13.46 -21.31 32.61
N ARG A 335 -13.96 -22.11 31.67
CA ARG A 335 -15.15 -21.79 30.87
C ARG A 335 -16.35 -22.62 31.27
N TYR A 336 -17.52 -21.98 31.21
CA TYR A 336 -18.82 -22.58 31.44
C TYR A 336 -19.79 -22.16 30.37
N ASN A 337 -20.66 -23.10 30.00
CA ASN A 337 -21.86 -22.83 29.22
C ASN A 337 -23.07 -23.07 30.12
N GLY A 338 -23.77 -21.99 30.47
CA GLY A 338 -24.72 -21.98 31.57
C GLY A 338 -24.08 -22.42 32.89
N SER A 339 -24.55 -23.54 33.44
CA SER A 339 -24.01 -24.18 34.63
C SER A 339 -23.07 -25.36 34.34
N GLN A 340 -22.82 -25.71 33.09
CA GLN A 340 -21.96 -26.84 32.73
C GLN A 340 -20.51 -26.37 32.56
N PHE A 341 -19.55 -27.06 33.18
CA PHE A 341 -18.13 -26.80 33.00
C PHE A 341 -17.65 -27.38 31.66
N GLU A 342 -17.04 -26.56 30.82
CA GLU A 342 -16.55 -26.98 29.49
C GLU A 342 -15.06 -27.36 29.52
N GLY A 343 -14.27 -26.72 30.39
CA GLY A 343 -12.85 -27.01 30.51
C GLY A 343 -12.01 -25.80 30.93
N VAL A 344 -10.69 -26.01 30.94
CA VAL A 344 -9.69 -24.99 31.23
C VAL A 344 -8.79 -24.79 30.03
N ASP A 345 -8.74 -23.58 29.49
CA ASP A 345 -7.73 -23.18 28.50
C ASP A 345 -6.52 -22.59 29.23
N SER A 346 -5.31 -22.88 28.76
CA SER A 346 -4.08 -22.32 29.34
C SER A 346 -3.31 -21.51 28.31
N ILE A 347 -2.88 -20.32 28.71
CA ILE A 347 -2.12 -19.39 27.89
C ILE A 347 -0.85 -19.01 28.67
N CYS A 348 0.26 -18.88 27.96
CA CYS A 348 1.49 -18.30 28.50
C CYS A 348 1.75 -16.94 27.85
N VAL A 349 2.35 -16.02 28.59
CA VAL A 349 2.51 -14.61 28.21
C VAL A 349 3.94 -14.17 28.53
N PRO A 350 4.76 -13.76 27.54
CA PRO A 350 4.51 -13.97 26.12
C PRO A 350 4.26 -15.47 25.83
N PRO A 351 3.56 -15.81 24.72
CA PRO A 351 3.34 -17.20 24.34
C PRO A 351 4.64 -17.95 24.48
N LYS A 352 4.66 -18.98 25.33
CA LYS A 352 5.73 -19.97 25.27
C LYS A 352 5.70 -20.44 23.82
N GLN A 353 6.72 -20.08 23.05
CA GLN A 353 7.07 -20.92 21.91
C GLN A 353 7.05 -22.33 22.47
N LYS A 354 6.18 -23.21 21.95
CA LYS A 354 6.05 -24.61 22.38
C LYS A 354 7.44 -25.11 22.73
N ASN A 355 7.73 -25.22 24.02
CA ASN A 355 9.06 -25.41 24.58
C ASN A 355 10.23 -24.82 23.74
N GLU A 356 10.79 -23.72 24.23
CA GLU A 356 12.25 -23.51 24.14
C GLU A 356 13.00 -24.37 25.20
N GLU A 357 12.55 -25.60 25.47
CA GLU A 357 13.56 -26.66 25.34
C GLU A 357 13.80 -26.68 23.84
N THR A 358 14.88 -26.04 23.42
CA THR A 358 15.41 -26.10 22.08
C THR A 358 14.79 -27.26 21.29
N ASN A 359 13.75 -26.96 20.50
CA ASN A 359 13.47 -27.67 19.25
C ASN A 359 14.64 -27.44 18.26
N SER A 360 15.85 -27.10 18.74
CA SER A 360 17.06 -27.61 18.13
C SER A 360 16.99 -29.11 18.31
N ILE A 361 16.50 -29.81 17.30
CA ILE A 361 16.95 -31.18 17.06
C ILE A 361 18.47 -31.07 17.09
N PRO A 362 19.16 -31.58 18.12
CA PRO A 362 20.60 -31.48 18.18
C PRO A 362 21.07 -32.39 17.05
N LEU A 363 21.41 -31.79 15.90
CA LEU A 363 21.67 -32.54 14.66
C LEU A 363 22.69 -33.67 14.91
N LEU A 364 23.66 -33.44 15.80
CA LEU A 364 24.64 -34.44 16.23
C LEU A 364 24.05 -35.57 17.08
N GLU A 365 23.29 -35.25 18.14
CA GLU A 365 22.70 -36.27 19.03
C GLU A 365 21.66 -37.12 18.29
N GLU A 366 20.86 -36.49 17.43
CA GLU A 366 19.87 -37.19 16.61
C GLU A 366 20.51 -38.02 15.50
N PHE A 367 21.61 -37.56 14.90
CA PHE A 367 22.39 -38.38 13.99
C PHE A 367 22.99 -39.60 14.68
N GLU A 368 23.58 -39.43 15.86
CA GLU A 368 24.12 -40.52 16.67
C GLU A 368 23.03 -41.55 17.03
N ARG A 369 21.84 -41.07 17.38
CA ARG A 369 20.69 -41.92 17.74
C ARG A 369 20.12 -42.69 16.54
N ARG A 370 20.04 -42.05 15.37
CA ARG A 370 19.36 -42.59 14.18
C ARG A 370 20.29 -43.46 13.32
N ASP A 371 21.57 -43.12 13.23
CA ASP A 371 22.57 -43.86 12.44
C ASP A 371 23.94 -43.84 13.15
N HIS A 372 24.01 -44.56 14.27
CA HIS A 372 25.20 -44.63 15.12
C HIS A 372 26.46 -45.07 14.37
N PHE A 373 26.33 -46.01 13.42
CA PHE A 373 27.48 -46.51 12.65
C PHE A 373 28.11 -45.42 11.79
N LYS A 374 27.29 -44.66 11.04
CA LYS A 374 27.82 -43.54 10.25
C LYS A 374 28.31 -42.39 11.11
N TYR A 375 27.70 -42.15 12.27
CA TYR A 375 28.19 -41.16 13.20
C TYR A 375 29.60 -41.50 13.71
N VAL A 376 29.85 -42.75 14.11
CA VAL A 376 31.20 -43.21 14.50
C VAL A 376 32.19 -43.09 13.33
N LYS A 377 31.76 -43.44 12.11
CA LYS A 377 32.58 -43.29 10.90
C LYS A 377 32.94 -41.83 10.64
N TYR A 378 31.97 -40.91 10.77
CA TYR A 378 32.19 -39.46 10.67
C TYR A 378 33.22 -38.97 11.67
N GLN A 379 33.12 -39.41 12.93
CA GLN A 379 34.07 -39.03 13.98
C GLN A 379 35.50 -39.46 13.60
N GLN A 380 35.68 -40.75 13.28
CA GLN A 380 37.00 -41.32 13.00
C GLN A 380 37.63 -40.82 11.70
N ASN A 381 36.82 -40.61 10.65
CA ASN A 381 37.34 -40.26 9.33
C ASN A 381 37.50 -38.76 9.12
N ILE A 382 36.65 -37.95 9.75
CA ILE A 382 36.59 -36.50 9.51
C ILE A 382 36.84 -35.72 10.79
N LYS A 383 35.97 -35.83 11.81
CA LYS A 383 36.02 -34.95 13.00
C LYS A 383 37.36 -35.03 13.75
N ASP A 384 37.85 -36.23 14.02
CA ASP A 384 39.08 -36.46 14.79
C ASP A 384 40.35 -36.13 13.97
N LYS A 385 40.22 -36.11 12.63
CA LYS A 385 41.32 -35.82 11.71
C LYS A 385 41.36 -34.38 11.23
N ASP A 386 40.33 -33.58 11.50
CA ASP A 386 40.21 -32.19 11.07
C ASP A 386 40.57 -31.21 12.20
N ASN A 387 41.80 -30.70 12.16
CA ASN A 387 42.35 -29.70 13.07
C ASN A 387 42.11 -28.26 12.57
N ILE A 388 41.58 -28.05 11.37
CA ILE A 388 41.27 -26.70 10.85
C ILE A 388 39.95 -26.24 11.46
N SER A 389 38.91 -27.08 11.40
CA SER A 389 37.56 -26.72 11.84
C SER A 389 37.42 -26.58 13.36
N THR A 390 38.34 -27.14 14.16
CA THR A 390 38.36 -27.00 15.63
C THR A 390 38.49 -25.54 16.08
N GLY A 391 39.14 -24.69 15.29
CA GLY A 391 39.28 -23.26 15.56
C GLY A 391 38.03 -22.41 15.30
N PHE A 392 36.92 -23.00 14.85
CA PHE A 392 35.72 -22.29 14.39
C PHE A 392 34.46 -22.59 15.20
N ASN A 393 34.59 -23.25 16.36
CA ASN A 393 33.46 -23.63 17.23
C ASN A 393 32.35 -24.37 16.46
N LEU A 394 32.73 -25.51 15.89
CA LEU A 394 31.89 -26.34 15.02
C LEU A 394 30.53 -26.65 15.64
N ASP A 395 30.48 -26.98 16.93
CA ASP A 395 29.23 -27.32 17.62
C ASP A 395 28.23 -26.16 17.58
N ASN A 396 28.70 -24.91 17.66
CA ASN A 396 27.85 -23.73 17.49
C ASN A 396 27.37 -23.55 16.05
N ILE A 397 28.19 -23.84 15.03
CA ILE A 397 27.76 -23.78 13.62
C ILE A 397 26.68 -24.82 13.35
N VAL A 398 26.87 -26.04 13.84
CA VAL A 398 25.89 -27.12 13.72
C VAL A 398 24.58 -26.74 14.42
N LYS A 399 24.65 -26.17 15.63
CA LYS A 399 23.49 -25.67 16.36
C LYS A 399 22.80 -24.51 15.63
N PHE A 400 23.58 -23.58 15.09
CA PHE A 400 23.09 -22.42 14.32
C PHE A 400 22.30 -22.87 13.09
N ILE A 401 22.81 -23.84 12.34
CA ILE A 401 22.13 -24.43 11.17
C ILE A 401 20.91 -25.23 11.59
N GLY A 402 21.04 -26.10 12.61
CA GLY A 402 19.95 -26.91 13.14
C GLY A 402 18.75 -26.07 13.59
N ASN A 403 19.01 -24.99 14.36
CA ASN A 403 17.98 -24.05 14.81
C ASN A 403 17.21 -23.37 13.68
N CYS A 404 17.80 -23.28 12.50
CA CYS A 404 17.20 -22.65 11.33
C CYS A 404 16.35 -23.67 10.55
N ILE A 405 16.95 -24.80 10.17
CA ILE A 405 16.33 -25.74 9.22
C ILE A 405 15.31 -26.67 9.88
N THR A 406 15.50 -27.05 11.14
CA THR A 406 14.68 -28.08 11.81
C THR A 406 13.37 -27.56 12.40
N LYS A 407 13.18 -26.24 12.40
CA LYS A 407 11.91 -25.62 12.77
C LYS A 407 10.80 -25.84 11.73
N PHE A 408 11.15 -26.11 10.49
CA PHE A 408 10.18 -26.36 9.43
C PHE A 408 9.74 -27.83 9.42
N ASP A 409 8.45 -28.09 9.62
CA ASP A 409 7.92 -29.46 9.77
C ASP A 409 8.27 -30.37 8.58
N LYS A 410 8.09 -29.88 7.35
CA LYS A 410 8.43 -30.62 6.13
C LYS A 410 9.93 -30.95 6.04
N THR A 411 10.79 -30.03 6.46
CA THR A 411 12.24 -30.27 6.49
C THR A 411 12.58 -31.37 7.49
N LYS A 412 11.94 -31.35 8.67
CA LYS A 412 12.10 -32.38 9.68
C LYS A 412 11.63 -33.75 9.17
N GLU A 413 10.47 -33.82 8.52
CA GLU A 413 9.97 -35.06 7.90
C GLU A 413 10.97 -35.65 6.89
N VAL A 414 11.55 -34.80 6.04
CA VAL A 414 12.55 -35.23 5.04
C VAL A 414 13.82 -35.74 5.74
N ILE A 415 14.35 -35.02 6.72
CA ILE A 415 15.54 -35.43 7.49
C ILE A 415 15.26 -36.76 8.24
N ASP A 416 14.09 -36.90 8.86
CA ASP A 416 13.68 -38.09 9.60
C ASP A 416 13.53 -39.32 8.68
N SER A 417 13.10 -39.11 7.42
CA SER A 417 12.98 -40.18 6.43
C SER A 417 14.33 -40.64 5.84
N GLU A 418 15.32 -39.75 5.80
CA GLU A 418 16.64 -40.00 5.19
C GLU A 418 17.78 -39.58 6.14
N PRO A 419 18.15 -40.44 7.12
CA PRO A 419 19.17 -40.12 8.13
C PRO A 419 20.56 -39.76 7.57
N LYS A 420 20.85 -40.12 6.31
CA LYS A 420 22.10 -39.74 5.62
C LYS A 420 22.25 -38.22 5.45
N ILE A 421 21.15 -37.46 5.51
CA ILE A 421 21.16 -36.00 5.39
C ILE A 421 21.89 -35.35 6.57
N TYR A 422 21.78 -35.91 7.78
CA TYR A 422 22.58 -35.45 8.91
C TYR A 422 24.08 -35.52 8.62
N TYR A 423 24.51 -36.64 8.04
CA TYR A 423 25.91 -36.83 7.66
C TYR A 423 26.33 -35.83 6.58
N LEU A 424 25.49 -35.63 5.56
CA LEU A 424 25.72 -34.67 4.49
C LEU A 424 25.92 -33.25 5.04
N ILE A 425 25.02 -32.76 5.92
CA ILE A 425 25.12 -31.42 6.51
C ILE A 425 26.48 -31.23 7.20
N LEU A 426 26.91 -32.20 8.01
CA LEU A 426 28.20 -32.15 8.71
C LEU A 426 29.38 -32.10 7.74
N LEU A 427 29.38 -32.95 6.71
CA LEU A 427 30.45 -32.96 5.69
C LEU A 427 30.55 -31.62 4.96
N ILE A 428 29.42 -31.01 4.60
CA ILE A 428 29.39 -29.72 3.91
C ILE A 428 29.92 -28.58 4.81
N ILE A 429 29.58 -28.56 6.10
CA ILE A 429 30.13 -27.58 7.06
C ILE A 429 31.67 -27.69 7.11
N HIS A 430 32.20 -28.90 7.30
CA HIS A 430 33.65 -29.13 7.33
C HIS A 430 34.32 -28.74 6.00
N TYR A 431 33.76 -29.18 4.88
CA TYR A 431 34.29 -28.84 3.55
C TYR A 431 34.38 -27.33 3.37
N ARG A 432 33.31 -26.62 3.76
CA ARG A 432 33.21 -25.18 3.55
C ARG A 432 34.18 -24.39 4.42
N ILE A 433 34.35 -24.78 5.69
CA ILE A 433 35.35 -24.18 6.58
C ILE A 433 36.76 -24.34 5.99
N VAL A 434 37.11 -25.54 5.53
CA VAL A 434 38.43 -25.83 4.96
C VAL A 434 38.68 -25.02 3.69
N ILE A 435 37.71 -24.94 2.76
CA ILE A 435 37.85 -24.13 1.54
C ILE A 435 38.02 -22.65 1.86
N LEU A 436 37.22 -22.11 2.78
CA LEU A 436 37.37 -20.71 3.17
C LEU A 436 38.71 -20.48 3.86
N ASP A 437 39.23 -21.43 4.65
CA ASP A 437 40.57 -21.28 5.21
C ASP A 437 41.66 -21.30 4.13
N ILE A 438 41.58 -22.21 3.13
CA ILE A 438 42.48 -22.23 1.97
C ILE A 438 42.45 -20.91 1.20
N ASN A 439 41.27 -20.37 0.97
CA ASN A 439 41.11 -19.14 0.19
C ASN A 439 41.62 -17.90 0.94
N ARG A 440 41.89 -18.01 2.25
CA ARG A 440 42.27 -16.90 3.13
C ARG A 440 43.69 -17.03 3.68
N ASN A 441 44.22 -18.25 3.72
CA ASN A 441 45.58 -18.61 4.15
C ASN A 441 46.35 -19.26 2.99
N LYS A 442 47.59 -19.71 3.21
CA LYS A 442 48.30 -20.49 2.19
C LYS A 442 47.85 -21.95 2.26
N LYS A 443 47.39 -22.47 1.11
CA LYS A 443 47.11 -23.89 0.91
C LYS A 443 48.33 -24.73 1.31
N ASN A 444 48.09 -25.84 2.01
CA ASN A 444 49.12 -26.82 2.39
C ASN A 444 48.61 -28.26 2.18
N ASP A 445 49.51 -29.24 2.27
CA ASP A 445 49.22 -30.66 2.02
C ASP A 445 48.12 -31.22 2.94
N TYR A 446 47.99 -30.66 4.15
CA TYR A 446 46.97 -31.06 5.10
C TYR A 446 45.56 -30.67 4.65
N HIS A 447 45.39 -29.48 4.08
CA HIS A 447 44.11 -29.05 3.48
C HIS A 447 43.67 -29.99 2.35
N GLU A 448 44.60 -30.40 1.48
CA GLU A 448 44.28 -31.34 0.39
C GLU A 448 43.89 -32.72 0.92
N SER A 449 44.60 -33.20 1.94
CA SER A 449 44.33 -34.49 2.57
C SER A 449 42.92 -34.56 3.18
N ILE A 450 42.51 -33.52 3.91
CA ILE A 450 41.17 -33.49 4.52
C ILE A 450 40.06 -33.31 3.48
N LEU A 451 40.23 -32.43 2.48
CA LEU A 451 39.26 -32.27 1.40
C LEU A 451 39.08 -33.56 0.60
N LYS A 452 40.17 -34.30 0.34
CA LYS A 452 40.10 -35.61 -0.33
C LYS A 452 39.34 -36.63 0.51
N SER A 453 39.52 -36.60 1.83
CA SER A 453 38.79 -37.48 2.76
C SER A 453 37.29 -37.14 2.78
N ILE A 454 36.93 -35.86 2.87
CA ILE A 454 35.53 -35.40 2.82
C ILE A 454 34.90 -35.74 1.46
N LYS A 455 35.60 -35.49 0.33
CA LYS A 455 35.11 -35.82 -1.02
C LYS A 455 34.80 -37.32 -1.14
N LYS A 456 35.66 -38.19 -0.60
CA LYS A 456 35.42 -39.64 -0.60
C LYS A 456 34.13 -40.01 0.14
N GLU A 457 33.85 -39.38 1.28
CA GLU A 457 32.61 -39.62 2.04
C GLU A 457 31.38 -39.04 1.30
N LEU A 458 31.51 -37.89 0.64
CA LEU A 458 30.44 -37.32 -0.19
C LEU A 458 30.06 -38.25 -1.36
N ILE A 459 31.05 -38.89 -2.01
CA ILE A 459 30.83 -39.84 -3.11
C ILE A 459 29.99 -41.04 -2.65
N GLU A 460 30.19 -41.49 -1.41
CA GLU A 460 29.41 -42.58 -0.82
C GLU A 460 27.94 -42.20 -0.59
N ILE A 461 27.65 -40.92 -0.36
CA ILE A 461 26.28 -40.42 -0.15
C ILE A 461 25.60 -40.11 -1.48
N LEU A 462 26.29 -39.42 -2.40
CA LEU A 462 25.67 -38.73 -3.52
C LEU A 462 26.05 -39.27 -4.91
N ASN A 463 26.97 -40.23 -5.02
CA ASN A 463 27.67 -40.71 -6.22
C ASN A 463 28.72 -39.73 -6.80
N ASP A 464 29.69 -40.27 -7.57
CA ASP A 464 30.88 -39.54 -8.05
C ASP A 464 30.52 -38.41 -9.04
N ASP A 465 29.68 -38.74 -10.04
CA ASP A 465 29.24 -37.79 -11.07
C ASP A 465 28.57 -36.55 -10.47
N TYR A 466 27.75 -36.72 -9.44
CA TYR A 466 27.06 -35.60 -8.79
C TYR A 466 27.97 -34.83 -7.84
N VAL A 467 28.91 -35.50 -7.17
CA VAL A 467 29.93 -34.83 -6.36
C VAL A 467 30.77 -33.88 -7.21
N ASP A 468 31.17 -34.30 -8.41
CA ASP A 468 31.93 -33.45 -9.32
C ASP A 468 31.16 -32.20 -9.78
N LYS A 469 29.82 -32.26 -9.80
CA LYS A 469 28.96 -31.09 -10.09
C LYS A 469 28.83 -30.12 -8.91
N ILE A 470 28.79 -30.61 -7.67
CA ILE A 470 28.62 -29.75 -6.48
C ILE A 470 29.93 -29.14 -6.01
N VAL A 471 31.08 -29.77 -6.28
CA VAL A 471 32.40 -29.30 -5.83
C VAL A 471 32.73 -27.88 -6.32
N PRO A 472 32.46 -27.49 -7.58
CA PRO A 472 32.62 -26.10 -8.02
C PRO A 472 31.82 -25.10 -7.16
N PHE A 473 30.58 -25.44 -6.80
CA PHE A 473 29.75 -24.61 -5.90
C PHE A 473 30.34 -24.54 -4.49
N LEU A 474 30.81 -25.65 -3.95
CA LEU A 474 31.44 -25.68 -2.63
C LEU A 474 32.79 -24.95 -2.57
N ASN A 475 33.50 -24.88 -3.70
CA ASN A 475 34.81 -24.21 -3.83
C ASN A 475 34.70 -22.70 -4.04
N SER A 476 33.50 -22.17 -4.27
CA SER A 476 33.29 -20.75 -4.58
C SER A 476 33.92 -19.84 -3.52
N ASN A 477 34.63 -18.80 -3.97
CA ASN A 477 35.33 -17.91 -3.05
C ASN A 477 34.45 -16.75 -2.56
N LEU A 478 33.56 -16.27 -3.44
CA LEU A 478 32.62 -15.18 -3.18
C LEU A 478 31.16 -15.66 -3.29
N MET A 479 30.25 -14.93 -2.67
CA MET A 479 28.82 -15.21 -2.73
C MET A 479 28.26 -15.03 -4.14
N VAL A 480 28.77 -14.05 -4.90
CA VAL A 480 28.40 -13.86 -6.32
C VAL A 480 28.80 -15.07 -7.16
N GLU A 481 30.02 -15.57 -6.99
CA GLU A 481 30.49 -16.79 -7.66
C GLU A 481 29.67 -18.02 -7.21
N SER A 482 29.29 -18.07 -5.93
CA SER A 482 28.42 -19.14 -5.40
C SER A 482 27.08 -19.18 -6.14
N VAL A 483 26.48 -18.01 -6.42
CA VAL A 483 25.22 -17.93 -7.19
C VAL A 483 25.42 -18.42 -8.63
N GLU A 484 26.51 -18.03 -9.29
CA GLU A 484 26.84 -18.49 -10.65
C GLU A 484 27.01 -20.02 -10.69
N LYS A 485 27.79 -20.58 -9.76
CA LYS A 485 28.05 -22.03 -9.68
C LYS A 485 26.84 -22.83 -9.22
N TYR A 486 25.98 -22.26 -8.40
CA TYR A 486 24.70 -22.84 -8.07
C TYR A 486 23.80 -22.98 -9.30
N ASN A 487 23.74 -21.97 -10.18
CA ASN A 487 22.96 -22.05 -11.41
C ASN A 487 23.47 -23.16 -12.34
N GLU A 488 24.79 -23.35 -12.45
CA GLU A 488 25.38 -24.49 -13.16
C GLU A 488 24.96 -25.83 -12.52
N MET A 489 24.93 -25.91 -11.19
CA MET A 489 24.57 -27.12 -10.44
C MET A 489 23.12 -27.55 -10.61
N ILE A 490 22.16 -26.62 -10.68
CA ILE A 490 20.71 -26.95 -10.66
C ILE A 490 20.10 -27.27 -12.03
N ASN A 491 20.71 -26.81 -13.12
CA ASN A 491 20.13 -26.88 -14.48
C ASN A 491 19.98 -28.32 -15.03
N GLU A 492 20.53 -29.35 -14.38
CA GLU A 492 20.58 -30.72 -14.91
C GLU A 492 20.11 -31.82 -13.93
N ASN A 493 19.52 -31.46 -12.78
CA ASN A 493 19.30 -32.41 -11.69
C ASN A 493 17.98 -33.20 -11.79
N LYS A 494 18.04 -34.51 -11.51
CA LYS A 494 16.86 -35.36 -11.31
C LYS A 494 16.14 -34.98 -10.00
N TYR A 495 14.86 -35.34 -9.86
CA TYR A 495 14.04 -34.98 -8.69
C TYR A 495 14.69 -35.35 -7.33
N GLU A 496 15.29 -36.54 -7.20
CA GLU A 496 15.98 -36.97 -5.98
C GLU A 496 17.20 -36.09 -5.64
N GLN A 497 17.91 -35.56 -6.65
CA GLN A 497 19.06 -34.69 -6.47
C GLN A 497 18.66 -33.28 -6.00
N LYS A 498 17.42 -32.85 -6.24
CA LYS A 498 16.92 -31.54 -5.78
C LYS A 498 16.89 -31.44 -4.25
N ILE A 499 16.52 -32.52 -3.57
CA ILE A 499 16.50 -32.55 -2.10
C ILE A 499 17.92 -32.37 -1.55
N TYR A 500 18.89 -33.12 -2.08
CA TYR A 500 20.29 -32.98 -1.66
C TYR A 500 20.87 -31.61 -2.02
N SER A 501 20.57 -31.08 -3.21
CA SER A 501 20.89 -29.69 -3.58
C SER A 501 20.37 -28.70 -2.54
N GLY A 502 19.10 -28.82 -2.13
CA GLY A 502 18.47 -28.01 -1.08
C GLY A 502 19.29 -27.97 0.21
N PHE A 503 19.63 -29.14 0.74
CA PHE A 503 20.41 -29.24 1.97
C PHE A 503 21.85 -28.74 1.82
N ILE A 504 22.52 -29.01 0.70
CA ILE A 504 23.88 -28.51 0.42
C ILE A 504 23.88 -26.98 0.36
N THR A 505 22.95 -26.39 -0.39
CA THR A 505 22.86 -24.94 -0.60
C THR A 505 22.55 -24.20 0.70
N ILE A 506 21.53 -24.61 1.47
CA ILE A 506 21.20 -23.93 2.73
C ILE A 506 22.33 -24.09 3.76
N THR A 507 23.00 -25.24 3.79
CA THR A 507 24.11 -25.50 4.71
C THR A 507 25.31 -24.62 4.40
N GLN A 508 25.72 -24.53 3.13
CA GLN A 508 26.79 -23.62 2.71
C GLN A 508 26.43 -22.17 3.02
N PHE A 509 25.22 -21.73 2.65
CA PHE A 509 24.75 -20.35 2.86
C PHE A 509 24.81 -19.94 4.34
N LEU A 510 24.28 -20.78 5.24
CA LEU A 510 24.27 -20.50 6.68
C LEU A 510 25.66 -20.61 7.31
N THR A 511 26.51 -21.53 6.82
CA THR A 511 27.91 -21.64 7.25
C THR A 511 28.69 -20.37 6.88
N ASP A 512 28.53 -19.89 5.64
CA ASP A 512 29.18 -18.66 5.17
C ASP A 512 28.71 -17.44 5.96
N LEU A 513 27.41 -17.35 6.28
CA LEU A 513 26.87 -16.29 7.12
C LEU A 513 27.50 -16.30 8.53
N TYR A 514 27.57 -17.48 9.16
CA TYR A 514 28.21 -17.61 10.47
C TYR A 514 29.69 -17.18 10.42
N LEU A 515 30.42 -17.62 9.39
CA LEU A 515 31.83 -17.31 9.20
C LEU A 515 32.07 -15.82 8.89
N ALA A 516 31.15 -15.18 8.16
CA ALA A 516 31.17 -13.74 7.89
C ALA A 516 30.89 -12.90 9.14
N LEU A 517 30.08 -13.38 10.08
CA LEU A 517 29.84 -12.68 11.35
C LEU A 517 30.93 -12.96 12.39
N SER A 518 31.74 -13.99 12.17
CA SER A 518 32.79 -14.41 13.08
C SER A 518 34.19 -14.05 12.58
N LYS A 519 34.91 -15.00 11.99
CA LYS A 519 36.35 -14.91 11.75
C LYS A 519 36.71 -14.21 10.44
N TYR A 520 35.84 -14.26 9.43
CA TYR A 520 36.14 -13.74 8.09
C TYR A 520 35.36 -12.47 7.72
N GLY A 521 34.73 -11.79 8.67
CA GLY A 521 33.88 -10.65 8.35
C GLY A 521 34.56 -9.51 7.60
N ASP A 522 35.83 -9.21 7.88
CA ASP A 522 36.56 -8.17 7.16
C ASP A 522 36.77 -8.52 5.69
N PHE A 523 36.87 -9.82 5.37
CA PHE A 523 36.96 -10.28 3.98
C PHE A 523 35.65 -10.03 3.25
N PHE A 524 34.52 -10.49 3.81
CA PHE A 524 33.21 -10.28 3.21
C PHE A 524 32.93 -8.79 3.03
N TYR A 525 33.31 -7.97 4.02
CA TYR A 525 33.19 -6.52 3.92
C TYR A 525 33.96 -5.93 2.71
N ASN A 526 35.20 -6.39 2.49
CA ASN A 526 36.09 -5.83 1.49
C ASN A 526 35.82 -6.34 0.07
N ASP A 527 35.55 -7.63 -0.08
CA ASP A 527 35.59 -8.30 -1.39
C ASP A 527 34.19 -8.52 -1.98
N GLU A 528 33.13 -8.56 -1.15
CA GLU A 528 31.72 -8.57 -1.60
C GLU A 528 31.19 -7.17 -1.91
N LYS A 529 32.07 -6.18 -2.07
CA LYS A 529 31.73 -4.77 -2.33
C LYS A 529 30.84 -4.11 -1.26
N ILE A 530 30.68 -4.70 -0.08
CA ILE A 530 29.92 -4.09 1.04
C ILE A 530 30.56 -2.76 1.46
N LYS A 531 31.89 -2.66 1.41
CA LYS A 531 32.65 -1.41 1.61
C LYS A 531 32.23 -0.24 0.70
N ASN A 532 31.55 -0.50 -0.42
CA ASN A 532 31.07 0.57 -1.30
C ASN A 532 29.77 1.19 -0.76
N LYS A 533 29.06 0.51 0.16
CA LYS A 533 27.83 1.03 0.80
C LYS A 533 28.14 2.01 1.94
N ILE A 534 29.36 1.98 2.52
CA ILE A 534 29.76 2.82 3.67
C ILE A 534 31.25 3.19 3.64
N ASN A 535 31.59 4.42 4.02
CA ASN A 535 32.98 4.89 4.01
C ASN A 535 33.73 4.56 5.31
N ILE A 536 33.94 3.27 5.59
CA ILE A 536 34.67 2.78 6.77
C ILE A 536 35.89 1.97 6.35
N LYS A 537 37.07 2.29 6.91
CA LYS A 537 38.29 1.48 6.76
C LYS A 537 38.38 0.46 7.89
N MET A 538 38.66 -0.80 7.56
CA MET A 538 38.80 -1.89 8.53
C MET A 538 40.18 -2.51 8.49
N SER A 539 40.73 -2.82 9.67
CA SER A 539 41.93 -3.64 9.79
C SER A 539 41.58 -5.13 9.71
N LYS A 540 42.57 -5.98 9.42
CA LYS A 540 42.39 -7.43 9.36
C LYS A 540 41.94 -7.99 10.72
N ASN A 541 40.96 -8.90 10.71
CA ASN A 541 40.36 -9.56 11.88
C ASN A 541 39.66 -8.61 12.87
N PHE A 542 39.30 -7.39 12.45
CA PHE A 542 38.67 -6.42 13.34
C PHE A 542 37.30 -6.91 13.80
N ILE A 543 36.43 -7.37 12.90
CA ILE A 543 35.10 -7.88 13.26
C ILE A 543 35.21 -9.05 14.25
N HIS A 544 36.08 -10.01 13.95
CA HIS A 544 36.31 -11.18 14.80
C HIS A 544 36.70 -10.82 16.24
N SER A 545 37.52 -9.77 16.40
CA SER A 545 37.94 -9.31 17.73
C SER A 545 36.85 -8.62 18.54
N LYS A 546 35.76 -8.18 17.88
CA LYS A 546 34.69 -7.36 18.47
C LYS A 546 33.34 -8.08 18.54
N ILE A 547 33.18 -9.22 17.88
CA ILE A 547 31.98 -10.07 17.92
C ILE A 547 32.37 -11.45 18.48
N PRO A 548 31.96 -11.78 19.72
CA PRO A 548 32.25 -13.07 20.32
C PRO A 548 31.56 -14.22 19.58
N LEU A 549 32.33 -15.26 19.25
CA LEU A 549 31.84 -16.45 18.54
C LEU A 549 30.66 -17.14 19.23
N ASN A 550 30.69 -17.21 20.56
CA ASN A 550 29.68 -17.88 21.37
C ASN A 550 28.36 -17.08 21.51
N THR A 551 28.28 -15.90 20.91
CA THR A 551 27.08 -15.04 21.00
C THR A 551 26.25 -15.04 19.74
N ILE A 552 26.76 -15.61 18.64
CA ILE A 552 26.08 -15.66 17.34
C ILE A 552 25.04 -16.79 17.38
N VAL A 553 23.75 -16.44 17.26
CA VAL A 553 22.63 -17.40 17.34
C VAL A 553 21.60 -17.09 16.24
N LEU A 554 21.02 -18.13 15.63
CA LEU A 554 19.82 -18.00 14.81
C LEU A 554 18.56 -18.42 15.55
N SER A 555 17.54 -17.60 15.38
CA SER A 555 16.19 -17.86 15.82
C SER A 555 15.23 -17.71 14.65
N ALA A 556 14.88 -18.82 14.00
CA ALA A 556 13.87 -18.83 12.95
C ALA A 556 12.46 -18.62 13.54
N ASP A 557 11.67 -17.81 12.85
CA ASP A 557 10.25 -17.52 13.08
C ASP A 557 9.51 -17.97 11.81
N ILE A 558 8.82 -19.10 11.90
CA ILE A 558 8.17 -19.77 10.75
C ILE A 558 7.00 -18.93 10.24
N ASP A 559 6.24 -18.32 11.15
CA ASP A 559 5.04 -17.54 10.80
C ASP A 559 5.44 -16.28 10.04
N ARG A 560 6.52 -15.63 10.49
CA ARG A 560 7.07 -14.44 9.82
C ARG A 560 8.05 -14.77 8.69
N ARG A 561 8.44 -16.03 8.53
CA ARG A 561 9.44 -16.51 7.55
C ARG A 561 10.75 -15.76 7.65
N THR A 562 11.07 -15.36 8.87
CA THR A 562 12.25 -14.59 9.17
C THR A 562 13.16 -15.45 10.01
N THR A 563 14.45 -15.21 9.89
CA THR A 563 15.42 -15.70 10.85
C THR A 563 16.09 -14.51 11.49
N VAL A 564 15.96 -14.41 12.81
CA VAL A 564 16.67 -13.42 13.59
C VAL A 564 18.12 -13.89 13.78
N VAL A 565 19.06 -13.06 13.37
CA VAL A 565 20.50 -13.27 13.53
C VAL A 565 20.96 -12.47 14.74
N GLU A 566 21.03 -13.12 15.89
CA GLU A 566 21.42 -12.49 17.16
C GLU A 566 22.93 -12.56 17.34
N PHE A 567 23.56 -11.45 17.75
CA PHE A 567 24.98 -11.44 18.13
C PHE A 567 25.29 -10.30 19.12
N LYS A 568 26.35 -10.47 19.92
CA LYS A 568 26.89 -9.37 20.74
C LYS A 568 27.95 -8.61 19.96
N SER A 569 28.01 -7.30 20.17
CA SER A 569 29.11 -6.47 19.67
C SER A 569 29.72 -5.66 20.81
N TYR A 570 31.05 -5.52 20.77
CA TYR A 570 31.83 -4.63 21.64
C TYR A 570 32.29 -3.35 20.96
N ASP A 571 31.96 -3.17 19.67
CA ASP A 571 32.36 -2.01 18.89
C ASP A 571 31.24 -1.51 17.96
N PRO A 572 31.02 -0.19 17.86
CA PRO A 572 29.99 0.38 16.98
C PRO A 572 30.23 0.13 15.49
N THR A 573 31.50 0.13 15.07
CA THR A 573 31.88 -0.11 13.67
C THR A 573 31.65 -1.56 13.31
N ALA A 574 32.09 -2.49 14.16
CA ALA A 574 31.85 -3.92 13.96
C ALA A 574 30.35 -4.25 13.96
N HIS A 575 29.56 -3.59 14.82
CA HIS A 575 28.10 -3.67 14.80
C HIS A 575 27.54 -3.26 13.43
N LYS A 576 27.87 -2.05 12.95
CA LYS A 576 27.29 -1.53 11.70
C LYS A 576 27.65 -2.40 10.51
N VAL A 577 28.92 -2.82 10.42
CA VAL A 577 29.39 -3.68 9.32
C VAL A 577 28.71 -5.03 9.35
N SER A 578 28.53 -5.63 10.52
CA SER A 578 27.88 -6.94 10.65
C SER A 578 26.40 -6.90 10.31
N VAL A 579 25.70 -5.81 10.64
CA VAL A 579 24.33 -5.56 10.16
C VAL A 579 24.28 -5.52 8.63
N LEU A 580 25.24 -4.85 7.97
CA LEU A 580 25.33 -4.80 6.52
C LEU A 580 25.66 -6.16 5.89
N ILE A 581 26.49 -6.98 6.56
CA ILE A 581 26.75 -8.37 6.15
C ILE A 581 25.44 -9.18 6.18
N VAL A 582 24.68 -9.13 7.29
CA VAL A 582 23.39 -9.84 7.35
C VAL A 582 22.44 -9.41 6.22
N ARG A 583 22.34 -8.10 5.95
CA ARG A 583 21.52 -7.57 4.84
C ARG A 583 22.02 -8.03 3.48
N TYR A 584 23.33 -8.12 3.28
CA TYR A 584 23.90 -8.65 2.05
C TYR A 584 23.50 -10.12 1.85
N PHE A 585 23.57 -10.94 2.90
CA PHE A 585 23.11 -12.33 2.82
C PHE A 585 21.59 -12.42 2.58
N GLU A 586 20.78 -11.57 3.21
CA GLU A 586 19.34 -11.48 2.94
C GLU A 586 19.05 -11.20 1.46
N GLU A 587 19.76 -10.24 0.85
CA GLU A 587 19.65 -9.94 -0.59
C GLU A 587 19.95 -11.19 -1.44
N LYS A 588 20.95 -11.99 -1.03
CA LYS A 588 21.40 -13.19 -1.75
C LYS A 588 20.56 -14.44 -1.49
N LEU A 589 19.78 -14.47 -0.43
CA LEU A 589 18.88 -15.59 -0.11
C LEU A 589 17.88 -15.86 -1.24
N ASN A 590 17.43 -14.80 -1.94
CA ASN A 590 16.45 -14.91 -3.04
C ASN A 590 16.92 -15.85 -4.17
N TYR A 591 18.23 -15.92 -4.44
CA TYR A 591 18.79 -16.79 -5.49
C TYR A 591 18.66 -18.29 -5.18
N PHE A 592 18.62 -18.64 -3.89
CA PHE A 592 18.62 -20.03 -3.44
C PHE A 592 17.22 -20.52 -3.02
N GLU A 593 16.24 -19.63 -3.05
CA GLU A 593 14.94 -19.84 -2.42
C GLU A 593 14.15 -21.02 -3.00
N GLU A 594 14.16 -21.18 -4.32
CA GLU A 594 13.44 -22.29 -4.96
C GLU A 594 13.98 -23.66 -4.53
N THR A 595 15.31 -23.80 -4.48
CA THR A 595 15.96 -25.07 -4.12
C THR A 595 15.77 -25.41 -2.64
N ILE A 596 15.77 -24.41 -1.74
CA ILE A 596 15.51 -24.66 -0.32
C ILE A 596 14.00 -24.82 -0.01
N LYS A 597 13.12 -24.28 -0.85
CA LYS A 597 11.66 -24.49 -0.75
C LYS A 597 11.29 -25.96 -0.99
N ASP A 598 11.99 -26.64 -1.90
CA ASP A 598 11.74 -28.07 -2.19
C ASP A 598 11.87 -28.94 -0.93
N ILE A 599 12.87 -28.64 -0.09
CA ILE A 599 13.09 -29.32 1.20
C ILE A 599 12.19 -28.79 2.34
N GLY A 600 11.33 -27.81 2.09
CA GLY A 600 10.36 -27.29 3.06
C GLY A 600 10.81 -26.06 3.85
N VAL A 601 11.99 -25.50 3.55
CA VAL A 601 12.46 -24.27 4.20
C VAL A 601 11.77 -23.06 3.57
N LYS A 602 10.93 -22.36 4.36
CA LYS A 602 10.26 -21.12 3.97
C LYS A 602 10.91 -19.93 4.67
N LEU A 603 12.13 -19.60 4.26
CA LEU A 603 12.92 -18.50 4.82
C LEU A 603 13.07 -17.38 3.78
N TYR A 604 12.55 -16.18 4.09
CA TYR A 604 12.55 -15.05 3.16
C TYR A 604 13.35 -13.85 3.66
N TYR A 605 13.54 -13.74 4.97
CA TYR A 605 14.16 -12.56 5.58
C TYR A 605 15.20 -12.95 6.62
N LEU A 606 16.28 -12.18 6.70
CA LEU A 606 17.27 -12.26 7.78
C LEU A 606 17.27 -10.93 8.53
N VAL A 607 17.01 -10.99 9.84
CA VAL A 607 16.87 -9.80 10.68
C VAL A 607 18.02 -9.76 11.69
N PRO A 608 18.97 -8.82 11.58
CA PRO A 608 20.04 -8.71 12.56
C PRO A 608 19.52 -8.13 13.87
N LYS A 609 19.89 -8.74 15.00
CA LYS A 609 19.60 -8.24 16.35
C LYS A 609 20.87 -8.21 17.18
N VAL A 610 21.32 -7.00 17.51
CA VAL A 610 22.64 -6.80 18.11
C VAL A 610 22.52 -6.38 19.57
N THR A 611 23.16 -7.14 20.45
CA THR A 611 23.34 -6.76 21.86
C THR A 611 24.62 -5.97 22.01
N LYS A 612 24.54 -4.74 22.51
CA LYS A 612 25.68 -3.82 22.66
C LYS A 612 26.31 -4.00 24.04
N GLU A 613 27.63 -4.02 24.10
CA GLU A 613 28.36 -4.13 25.37
C GLU A 613 29.63 -3.28 25.31
N GLY A 614 29.78 -2.31 26.22
CA GLY A 614 30.96 -1.43 26.24
C GLY A 614 30.91 -0.20 25.33
N TYR A 615 29.80 0.06 24.64
CA TYR A 615 29.58 1.32 23.92
C TYR A 615 28.09 1.71 23.91
N ASP A 616 27.85 3.03 23.89
CA ASP A 616 26.51 3.62 23.92
C ASP A 616 26.23 4.39 22.63
N LEU A 617 26.00 3.64 21.54
CA LEU A 617 25.58 4.19 20.26
C LEU A 617 24.31 3.48 19.79
N GLU A 618 23.31 4.26 19.41
CA GLU A 618 22.06 3.76 18.83
C GLU A 618 22.18 3.57 17.32
N ASN A 619 21.95 2.35 16.85
CA ASN A 619 21.82 2.05 15.43
C ASN A 619 20.32 1.90 15.15
N GLN A 620 19.72 2.95 14.62
CA GLN A 620 18.33 2.99 14.19
C GLN A 620 18.29 2.71 12.68
N ASN A 621 17.39 1.84 12.24
CA ASN A 621 17.09 1.68 10.82
C ASN A 621 15.88 2.56 10.48
N PHE A 622 15.82 3.08 9.26
CA PHE A 622 14.55 3.61 8.76
C PHE A 622 13.58 2.44 8.64
N GLU A 623 12.52 2.49 9.44
CA GLU A 623 11.41 1.55 9.37
C GLU A 623 10.19 2.26 8.80
N ALA A 624 9.48 1.61 7.88
CA ALA A 624 8.23 2.13 7.38
C ALA A 624 7.10 1.73 8.33
N TYR A 625 6.43 2.71 8.93
CA TYR A 625 5.25 2.45 9.75
C TYR A 625 4.05 2.12 8.87
N ILE A 626 3.84 0.82 8.64
CA ILE A 626 2.84 0.27 7.72
C ILE A 626 1.44 0.87 7.90
N PRO A 627 0.91 1.07 9.13
CA PRO A 627 -0.42 1.66 9.30
C PRO A 627 -0.56 3.10 8.81
N LYS A 628 0.53 3.90 8.75
CA LYS A 628 0.53 5.22 8.08
C LYS A 628 0.93 5.15 6.63
N LEU A 629 1.82 4.22 6.26
CA LEU A 629 2.25 4.04 4.87
C LEU A 629 1.08 3.59 3.99
N LEU A 630 0.25 2.66 4.47
CA LEU A 630 -0.87 2.12 3.72
C LEU A 630 -1.88 3.20 3.29
N PRO A 631 -2.40 4.09 4.17
CA PRO A 631 -3.22 5.22 3.75
C PRO A 631 -2.54 6.14 2.72
N LEU A 632 -1.21 6.34 2.78
CA LEU A 632 -0.47 7.13 1.79
C LEU A 632 -0.41 6.44 0.42
N LEU A 633 -0.32 5.11 0.40
CA LEU A 633 -0.31 4.28 -0.82
C LEU A 633 -1.71 4.04 -1.38
N ILE A 634 -2.74 4.12 -0.54
CA ILE A 634 -4.12 3.82 -0.88
C ILE A 634 -4.89 5.09 -1.25
N GLY A 635 -4.65 6.23 -0.58
CA GLY A 635 -5.47 7.45 -0.67
C GLY A 635 -5.14 8.44 -1.78
N ASP A 636 -5.71 9.64 -1.64
CA ASP A 636 -5.68 10.75 -2.63
C ASP A 636 -4.25 11.22 -3.02
N ASN A 637 -3.24 10.83 -2.24
CA ASN A 637 -1.83 11.17 -2.48
C ASN A 637 -1.21 10.40 -3.66
N LEU A 638 -1.64 9.18 -3.92
CA LEU A 638 -1.14 8.36 -5.03
C LEU A 638 -2.12 8.29 -6.20
N TYR A 639 -3.42 8.26 -5.90
CA TYR A 639 -4.48 8.15 -6.90
C TYR A 639 -5.44 9.33 -6.79
N LYS A 640 -5.60 10.07 -7.89
CA LYS A 640 -6.54 11.21 -7.95
C LYS A 640 -8.01 10.79 -7.94
N GLU A 641 -8.31 9.53 -8.25
CA GLU A 641 -9.67 9.01 -8.41
C GLU A 641 -9.85 7.67 -7.71
N LYS A 642 -10.97 7.51 -7.00
CA LYS A 642 -11.31 6.27 -6.28
C LYS A 642 -11.45 5.06 -7.20
N PHE A 643 -11.76 5.24 -8.49
CA PHE A 643 -12.01 4.15 -9.44
C PHE A 643 -10.73 3.46 -9.95
N VAL A 644 -9.53 3.92 -9.56
CA VAL A 644 -8.29 3.29 -10.00
C VAL A 644 -8.21 1.81 -9.60
N PHE A 645 -8.87 1.39 -8.51
CA PHE A 645 -8.88 -0.02 -8.11
C PHE A 645 -9.39 -0.95 -9.21
N ILE A 646 -10.43 -0.55 -9.97
CA ILE A 646 -10.97 -1.42 -11.02
C ILE A 646 -9.99 -1.53 -12.19
N ARG A 647 -9.24 -0.45 -12.47
CA ARG A 647 -8.18 -0.44 -13.48
C ARG A 647 -7.05 -1.38 -13.10
N GLU A 648 -6.56 -1.31 -11.87
CA GLU A 648 -5.48 -2.16 -11.37
C GLU A 648 -5.89 -3.65 -11.37
N LEU A 649 -7.11 -3.97 -10.94
CA LEU A 649 -7.61 -5.35 -10.94
C LEU A 649 -7.81 -5.91 -12.36
N ILE A 650 -8.32 -5.11 -13.31
CA ILE A 650 -8.43 -5.50 -14.73
C ILE A 650 -7.03 -5.72 -15.33
N GLN A 651 -6.06 -4.83 -15.06
CA GLN A 651 -4.68 -4.98 -15.53
C GLN A 651 -4.05 -6.28 -15.01
N ASN A 652 -4.19 -6.56 -13.72
CA ASN A 652 -3.69 -7.81 -13.12
C ASN A 652 -4.35 -9.04 -13.74
N SER A 653 -5.65 -8.98 -14.02
CA SER A 653 -6.41 -10.04 -14.68
C SER A 653 -5.93 -10.26 -16.12
N MET A 654 -5.70 -9.18 -16.88
CA MET A 654 -5.15 -9.26 -18.24
C MET A 654 -3.76 -9.88 -18.26
N ASP A 655 -2.87 -9.46 -17.36
CA ASP A 655 -1.53 -10.02 -17.26
C ASP A 655 -1.56 -11.52 -16.95
N ALA A 656 -2.42 -11.94 -16.01
CA ALA A 656 -2.59 -13.34 -15.65
C ALA A 656 -3.12 -14.19 -16.82
N ILE A 657 -4.09 -13.68 -17.58
CA ILE A 657 -4.68 -14.36 -18.75
C ILE A 657 -3.68 -14.45 -19.90
N LEU A 658 -3.03 -13.34 -20.25
CA LEU A 658 -2.11 -13.29 -21.39
C LEU A 658 -0.84 -14.11 -21.15
N LEU A 659 -0.34 -14.12 -19.91
CA LEU A 659 0.76 -14.99 -19.52
C LEU A 659 0.37 -16.47 -19.69
N ARG A 660 -0.80 -16.88 -19.17
CA ARG A 660 -1.31 -18.24 -19.35
C ARG A 660 -1.44 -18.61 -20.84
N ARG A 661 -1.99 -17.71 -21.66
CA ARG A 661 -2.11 -17.92 -23.12
C ARG A 661 -0.76 -18.16 -23.77
N GLY A 662 0.25 -17.37 -23.37
CA GLY A 662 1.63 -17.56 -23.81
C GLY A 662 2.16 -18.95 -23.48
N ILE A 663 1.98 -19.39 -22.23
CA ILE A 663 2.49 -20.69 -21.76
C ILE A 663 1.79 -21.86 -22.44
N GLU A 664 0.46 -21.85 -22.54
CA GLU A 664 -0.31 -22.94 -23.16
C GLU A 664 -0.14 -23.00 -24.69
N LYS A 665 0.37 -21.94 -25.33
CA LYS A 665 0.52 -21.79 -26.79
C LYS A 665 -0.77 -22.11 -27.55
N LYS A 666 -1.92 -21.88 -26.92
CA LYS A 666 -3.27 -22.07 -27.49
C LYS A 666 -4.00 -20.75 -27.44
N ASP A 667 -4.75 -20.46 -28.51
CA ASP A 667 -5.77 -19.42 -28.44
C ASP A 667 -6.92 -19.98 -27.61
N ILE A 668 -6.92 -19.63 -26.31
CA ILE A 668 -7.96 -20.03 -25.38
C ILE A 668 -9.21 -19.21 -25.76
N ASN A 669 -10.15 -19.84 -26.48
CA ASN A 669 -11.41 -19.23 -26.91
C ASN A 669 -12.32 -18.78 -25.74
N ASP A 670 -11.95 -19.08 -24.50
CA ASP A 670 -12.71 -18.79 -23.28
C ASP A 670 -12.03 -17.75 -22.38
N ASN A 671 -11.09 -16.94 -22.87
CA ASN A 671 -10.49 -15.87 -22.05
C ASN A 671 -11.55 -14.83 -21.66
N PHE A 672 -11.79 -14.64 -20.37
CA PHE A 672 -12.75 -13.67 -19.88
C PHE A 672 -12.27 -12.93 -18.64
N ILE A 673 -12.68 -11.67 -18.53
CA ILE A 673 -12.69 -10.92 -17.28
C ILE A 673 -14.16 -10.64 -16.97
N THR A 674 -14.63 -11.10 -15.81
CA THR A 674 -16.01 -10.89 -15.38
C THR A 674 -16.04 -9.97 -14.17
N ILE A 675 -16.86 -8.91 -14.22
CA ILE A 675 -17.16 -8.04 -13.10
C ILE A 675 -18.62 -8.26 -12.71
N GLU A 676 -18.84 -8.72 -11.48
CA GLU A 676 -20.15 -9.03 -10.92
C GLU A 676 -20.47 -8.09 -9.75
N PHE A 677 -21.67 -7.51 -9.80
CA PHE A 677 -22.22 -6.71 -8.71
C PHE A 677 -23.37 -7.48 -8.04
N GLY A 678 -23.38 -7.48 -6.70
CA GLY A 678 -24.40 -8.18 -5.94
C GLY A 678 -24.47 -7.78 -4.47
N LYS A 679 -25.35 -8.47 -3.75
CA LYS A 679 -25.45 -8.42 -2.30
C LYS A 679 -25.49 -9.85 -1.78
N GLU A 680 -24.70 -10.16 -0.77
CA GLU A 680 -24.70 -11.49 -0.15
C GLU A 680 -24.71 -11.37 1.37
N SER A 681 -25.39 -12.30 2.02
CA SER A 681 -25.25 -12.53 3.46
C SER A 681 -23.96 -13.29 3.68
N ILE A 682 -23.07 -12.78 4.52
CA ILE A 682 -21.86 -13.52 4.92
C ILE A 682 -22.33 -14.58 5.93
N GLU A 683 -22.47 -15.83 5.50
CA GLU A 683 -22.93 -16.95 6.33
C GLU A 683 -21.88 -17.46 7.34
N ASP A 684 -20.66 -16.92 7.32
CA ASP A 684 -19.51 -17.47 8.07
C ASP A 684 -19.21 -16.76 9.41
N LEU A 685 -20.13 -15.96 9.95
CA LEU A 685 -20.04 -15.45 11.33
C LEU A 685 -21.32 -15.86 12.08
N GLU A 686 -21.16 -16.67 13.13
CA GLU A 686 -22.22 -17.26 13.98
C GLU A 686 -23.04 -16.21 14.78
N ASP A 687 -23.58 -15.18 14.12
CA ASP A 687 -24.47 -14.21 14.75
C ASP A 687 -25.71 -14.00 13.88
N THR A 688 -26.65 -14.94 14.04
CA THR A 688 -27.80 -15.18 13.14
C THR A 688 -28.97 -14.21 13.31
N GLU A 689 -28.80 -13.06 13.98
CA GLU A 689 -29.94 -12.15 14.20
C GLU A 689 -29.87 -10.76 13.56
N ARG A 690 -28.75 -10.26 13.00
CA ARG A 690 -28.71 -8.91 12.38
C ARG A 690 -27.71 -8.67 11.24
N SER A 691 -27.40 -9.64 10.39
CA SER A 691 -26.54 -9.38 9.21
C SER A 691 -27.32 -8.76 8.06
N SER A 692 -27.35 -7.43 7.96
CA SER A 692 -27.77 -6.77 6.70
C SER A 692 -26.87 -7.26 5.55
N PRO A 693 -27.41 -7.66 4.39
CA PRO A 693 -26.61 -8.20 3.29
C PRO A 693 -25.60 -7.15 2.80
N LYS A 694 -24.31 -7.54 2.71
CA LYS A 694 -23.24 -6.64 2.28
C LYS A 694 -23.21 -6.53 0.76
N SER A 695 -23.06 -5.31 0.25
CA SER A 695 -22.87 -5.07 -1.18
C SER A 695 -21.44 -5.46 -1.59
N PHE A 696 -21.29 -6.14 -2.72
CA PHE A 696 -19.97 -6.57 -3.20
C PHE A 696 -19.72 -6.22 -4.67
N ILE A 697 -18.44 -6.11 -5.01
CA ILE A 697 -17.92 -6.14 -6.39
C ILE A 697 -16.98 -7.32 -6.49
N LYS A 698 -17.22 -8.20 -7.46
CA LYS A 698 -16.42 -9.40 -7.67
C LYS A 698 -15.80 -9.35 -9.05
N ILE A 699 -14.49 -9.51 -9.13
CA ILE A 699 -13.74 -9.62 -10.39
C ILE A 699 -13.19 -11.03 -10.49
N SER A 700 -13.50 -11.71 -11.58
CA SER A 700 -13.05 -13.08 -11.84
C SER A 700 -12.35 -13.15 -13.19
N ASP A 701 -11.17 -13.78 -13.20
CA ASP A 701 -10.38 -14.10 -14.39
C ASP A 701 -10.14 -15.62 -14.48
N ASN A 702 -9.80 -16.09 -15.67
CA ASN A 702 -9.35 -17.47 -15.89
C ASN A 702 -7.85 -17.54 -16.26
N GLY A 703 -7.04 -16.66 -15.68
CA GLY A 703 -5.61 -16.59 -15.92
C GLY A 703 -4.80 -17.66 -15.21
N ILE A 704 -3.52 -17.35 -14.99
CA ILE A 704 -2.53 -18.27 -14.42
C ILE A 704 -2.85 -18.70 -12.97
N GLY A 705 -3.59 -17.87 -12.22
CA GLY A 705 -3.89 -18.09 -10.80
C GLY A 705 -2.65 -18.01 -9.90
N MET A 706 -2.83 -18.24 -8.60
CA MET A 706 -1.75 -18.24 -7.62
C MET A 706 -1.71 -19.56 -6.86
N ASP A 707 -0.50 -19.97 -6.49
CA ASP A 707 -0.27 -21.03 -5.50
C ASP A 707 -0.01 -20.39 -4.13
N THR A 708 0.13 -21.22 -3.09
CA THR A 708 0.36 -20.75 -1.72
C THR A 708 1.63 -19.89 -1.64
N TYR A 709 2.66 -20.23 -2.42
CA TYR A 709 3.92 -19.49 -2.44
C TYR A 709 3.77 -18.09 -3.03
N LYS A 710 3.10 -17.94 -4.18
CA LYS A 710 2.88 -16.65 -4.83
C LYS A 710 2.06 -15.71 -3.95
N ILE A 711 1.08 -16.25 -3.22
CA ILE A 711 0.32 -15.50 -2.23
C ILE A 711 1.26 -14.98 -1.15
N GLU A 712 2.01 -15.89 -0.50
CA GLU A 712 2.87 -15.58 0.65
C GLU A 712 4.07 -14.68 0.31
N ARG A 713 4.50 -14.65 -0.95
CA ARG A 713 5.71 -13.91 -1.39
C ARG A 713 5.41 -12.61 -2.12
N TYR A 714 4.31 -12.56 -2.86
CA TYR A 714 3.99 -11.41 -3.72
C TYR A 714 2.69 -10.71 -3.33
N LEU A 715 1.61 -11.45 -3.04
CA LEU A 715 0.35 -10.82 -2.65
C LEU A 715 0.45 -10.15 -1.28
N THR A 716 1.13 -10.79 -0.32
CA THR A 716 1.22 -10.33 1.06
C THR A 716 2.38 -9.37 1.31
N SER A 717 3.24 -9.16 0.31
CA SER A 717 4.44 -8.32 0.43
C SER A 717 4.30 -7.04 -0.40
N ILE A 718 4.13 -5.92 0.30
CA ILE A 718 4.00 -4.59 -0.34
C ILE A 718 5.29 -4.26 -1.11
N GLY A 719 5.15 -3.87 -2.38
CA GLY A 719 6.27 -3.44 -3.22
C GLY A 719 7.07 -4.59 -3.87
N ARG A 720 6.62 -5.85 -3.73
CA ARG A 720 7.15 -6.98 -4.50
C ARG A 720 6.15 -7.39 -5.57
N SER A 721 6.60 -7.49 -6.82
CA SER A 721 5.80 -8.01 -7.93
C SER A 721 6.41 -9.30 -8.47
N PHE A 722 5.58 -10.32 -8.71
CA PHE A 722 5.98 -11.53 -9.42
C PHE A 722 6.55 -11.19 -10.80
N TYR A 723 5.94 -10.25 -11.49
CA TYR A 723 6.29 -9.82 -12.84
C TYR A 723 7.67 -9.13 -12.98
N THR A 724 8.28 -8.74 -11.86
CA THR A 724 9.65 -8.18 -11.81
C THR A 724 10.64 -9.11 -11.10
N SER A 725 10.21 -10.33 -10.76
CA SER A 725 11.04 -11.31 -10.06
C SER A 725 11.92 -12.10 -11.04
N GLU A 726 13.06 -12.60 -10.55
CA GLU A 726 13.92 -13.52 -11.31
C GLU A 726 13.15 -14.81 -11.67
N GLU A 727 12.23 -15.26 -10.80
CA GLU A 727 11.36 -16.43 -11.04
C GLU A 727 10.50 -16.26 -12.30
N PHE A 728 10.01 -15.04 -12.57
CA PHE A 728 9.26 -14.77 -13.80
C PHE A 728 10.15 -14.81 -15.04
N ASP A 729 11.38 -14.31 -14.94
CA ASP A 729 12.37 -14.41 -16.02
C ASP A 729 12.73 -15.88 -16.33
N GLU A 730 12.85 -16.71 -15.30
CA GLU A 730 13.08 -18.15 -15.42
C GLU A 730 11.89 -18.88 -16.04
N LEU A 731 10.66 -18.59 -15.58
CA LEU A 731 9.44 -19.14 -16.17
C LEU A 731 9.36 -18.82 -17.67
N GLN A 732 9.66 -17.58 -18.06
CA GLN A 732 9.68 -17.17 -19.45
C GLN A 732 10.67 -17.98 -20.29
N LYS A 733 11.90 -18.17 -19.78
CA LYS A 733 12.93 -19.01 -20.41
C LYS A 733 12.49 -20.46 -20.53
N GLU A 734 11.97 -21.05 -19.45
CA GLU A 734 11.56 -22.45 -19.40
C GLU A 734 10.45 -22.78 -20.40
N LYS A 735 9.46 -21.88 -20.52
CA LYS A 735 8.32 -22.05 -21.45
C LYS A 735 8.63 -21.55 -22.87
N GLY A 736 9.77 -20.89 -23.05
CA GLY A 736 10.17 -20.27 -24.31
C GLY A 736 9.16 -19.20 -24.74
N ILE A 737 8.76 -18.35 -23.80
CA ILE A 737 7.85 -17.22 -24.03
C ILE A 737 8.55 -15.90 -23.74
N THR A 738 8.03 -14.83 -24.32
CA THR A 738 8.42 -13.46 -24.00
C THR A 738 7.15 -12.66 -23.78
N TYR A 739 6.84 -12.38 -22.51
CA TYR A 739 5.68 -11.64 -22.06
C TYR A 739 6.12 -10.46 -21.21
N ASN A 740 5.69 -9.26 -21.58
CA ASN A 740 5.99 -8.06 -20.84
C ASN A 740 4.72 -7.55 -20.12
N PRO A 741 4.68 -7.70 -18.79
CA PRO A 741 3.52 -7.35 -17.97
C PRO A 741 3.34 -5.83 -17.83
N ILE A 742 2.09 -5.42 -17.65
CA ILE A 742 1.72 -4.04 -17.31
C ILE A 742 1.96 -3.81 -15.82
N SER A 743 1.66 -4.81 -14.98
CA SER A 743 1.69 -4.70 -13.52
C SER A 743 3.03 -4.98 -12.85
N ASN A 744 3.88 -3.95 -12.78
CA ASN A 744 5.28 -4.11 -12.35
C ASN A 744 5.63 -3.55 -10.95
N PHE A 745 4.72 -2.84 -10.28
CA PHE A 745 5.06 -2.11 -9.04
C PHE A 745 4.80 -2.86 -7.72
N GLY A 746 3.93 -3.88 -7.71
CA GLY A 746 3.64 -4.64 -6.48
C GLY A 746 2.86 -3.88 -5.39
N ILE A 747 2.17 -2.78 -5.75
CA ILE A 747 1.33 -1.99 -4.82
C ILE A 747 -0.12 -1.83 -5.29
N GLY A 748 -0.41 -2.11 -6.57
CA GLY A 748 -1.71 -1.81 -7.19
C GLY A 748 -2.90 -2.54 -6.55
N PHE A 749 -2.67 -3.72 -5.96
CA PHE A 749 -3.71 -4.45 -5.23
C PHE A 749 -4.25 -3.67 -4.02
N LEU A 750 -3.41 -2.86 -3.35
CA LEU A 750 -3.83 -2.11 -2.16
C LEU A 750 -4.94 -1.09 -2.46
N SER A 751 -5.05 -0.64 -3.72
CA SER A 751 -6.10 0.30 -4.15
C SER A 751 -7.53 -0.21 -3.89
N VAL A 752 -7.75 -1.53 -3.72
CA VAL A 752 -9.08 -2.07 -3.39
C VAL A 752 -9.63 -1.55 -2.06
N PHE A 753 -8.77 -1.21 -1.12
CA PHE A 753 -9.15 -0.67 0.19
C PHE A 753 -9.61 0.80 0.13
N LEU A 754 -9.51 1.45 -1.05
CA LEU A 754 -10.23 2.71 -1.30
C LEU A 754 -11.75 2.50 -1.18
N VAL A 755 -12.25 1.37 -1.69
CA VAL A 755 -13.68 1.14 -1.87
C VAL A 755 -14.27 0.08 -0.95
N ALA A 756 -13.45 -0.86 -0.47
CA ALA A 756 -13.86 -2.01 0.33
C ALA A 756 -13.22 -2.01 1.73
N ASP A 757 -13.95 -2.57 2.69
CA ASP A 757 -13.44 -2.83 4.03
C ASP A 757 -12.79 -4.22 4.13
N GLU A 758 -13.37 -5.19 3.43
CA GLU A 758 -13.02 -6.60 3.49
C GLU A 758 -12.83 -7.15 2.07
N VAL A 759 -11.83 -8.00 1.88
CA VAL A 759 -11.48 -8.60 0.60
C VAL A 759 -11.38 -10.11 0.75
N LYS A 760 -12.08 -10.83 -0.13
CA LYS A 760 -12.02 -12.29 -0.21
C LYS A 760 -11.48 -12.69 -1.57
N ILE A 761 -10.45 -13.53 -1.60
CA ILE A 761 -9.80 -14.00 -2.82
C ILE A 761 -9.94 -15.50 -2.89
N LYS A 762 -10.40 -16.02 -4.03
CA LYS A 762 -10.32 -17.44 -4.37
C LYS A 762 -9.42 -17.59 -5.58
N THR A 763 -8.42 -18.46 -5.52
CA THR A 763 -7.48 -18.63 -6.63
C THR A 763 -7.04 -20.08 -6.75
N ARG A 764 -6.81 -20.50 -8.00
CA ARG A 764 -6.23 -21.82 -8.28
C ARG A 764 -5.25 -21.70 -9.43
N TYR A 765 -4.01 -22.07 -9.15
CA TYR A 765 -2.93 -22.08 -10.13
C TYR A 765 -3.25 -23.02 -11.31
N PHE A 766 -2.84 -22.63 -12.51
CA PHE A 766 -2.99 -23.48 -13.69
C PHE A 766 -2.01 -24.65 -13.68
N GLU A 767 -2.50 -25.85 -13.95
CA GLU A 767 -1.65 -27.04 -14.04
C GLU A 767 -0.87 -27.00 -15.35
N ASP A 768 0.42 -26.65 -15.29
CA ASP A 768 1.36 -27.01 -16.35
C ASP A 768 1.84 -28.43 -16.10
N SER A 769 1.73 -29.28 -17.13
CA SER A 769 2.12 -30.69 -17.23
C SER A 769 3.45 -31.11 -16.55
N LYS A 770 4.34 -30.15 -16.22
CA LYS A 770 5.64 -30.39 -15.57
C LYS A 770 5.71 -30.13 -14.05
N ASN A 771 4.85 -29.25 -13.49
CA ASN A 771 4.94 -28.84 -12.07
C ASN A 771 3.68 -29.28 -11.29
N LYS A 772 3.81 -30.37 -10.52
CA LYS A 772 2.73 -31.01 -9.73
C LYS A 772 2.50 -30.40 -8.34
N THR A 773 2.85 -29.13 -8.10
CA THR A 773 2.70 -28.53 -6.77
C THR A 773 1.40 -27.72 -6.69
N ASP A 774 0.52 -28.13 -5.78
CA ASP A 774 -0.74 -27.48 -5.38
C ASP A 774 -1.85 -27.42 -6.46
N THR A 775 -2.52 -28.56 -6.67
CA THR A 775 -3.71 -28.68 -7.55
C THR A 775 -5.03 -28.27 -6.87
N TYR A 776 -4.96 -27.86 -5.60
CA TYR A 776 -6.10 -27.42 -4.78
C TYR A 776 -6.37 -25.92 -4.95
N GLY A 777 -7.59 -25.48 -4.67
CA GLY A 777 -7.93 -24.06 -4.63
C GLY A 777 -7.46 -23.41 -3.34
N ILE A 778 -7.28 -22.10 -3.33
CA ILE A 778 -6.90 -21.35 -2.13
C ILE A 778 -7.88 -20.21 -1.93
N GLU A 779 -8.38 -20.07 -0.70
CA GLU A 779 -9.14 -18.92 -0.24
C GLU A 779 -8.25 -18.05 0.65
N VAL A 780 -8.21 -16.75 0.39
CA VAL A 780 -7.57 -15.75 1.23
C VAL A 780 -8.64 -14.77 1.69
N LEU A 781 -8.83 -14.65 3.00
CA LEU A 781 -9.70 -13.67 3.62
C LEU A 781 -8.86 -12.56 4.22
N ILE A 782 -9.08 -11.33 3.78
CA ILE A 782 -8.41 -10.12 4.26
C ILE A 782 -9.48 -9.23 4.90
N PRO A 783 -9.67 -9.30 6.24
CA PRO A 783 -10.73 -8.55 6.93
C PRO A 783 -10.58 -7.04 6.85
N ASN A 784 -9.34 -6.55 6.75
CA ASN A 784 -9.00 -5.14 6.64
C ASN A 784 -7.55 -4.95 6.14
N TYR A 785 -7.14 -3.70 5.94
CA TYR A 785 -5.78 -3.37 5.51
C TYR A 785 -4.73 -3.42 6.63
N GLU A 786 -5.06 -3.80 7.87
CA GLU A 786 -4.12 -3.80 9.02
C GLU A 786 -3.11 -4.96 8.98
N GLY A 787 -3.12 -5.77 7.92
CA GLY A 787 -2.08 -6.76 7.62
C GLY A 787 -2.35 -8.16 8.17
N CYS A 788 -3.54 -8.42 8.73
CA CYS A 788 -3.97 -9.78 9.07
C CYS A 788 -4.80 -10.38 7.92
N PHE A 789 -4.49 -11.60 7.53
CA PHE A 789 -5.24 -12.35 6.53
C PHE A 789 -5.23 -13.84 6.88
N PHE A 790 -6.27 -14.56 6.46
CA PHE A 790 -6.44 -15.99 6.68
C PHE A 790 -6.33 -16.71 5.35
N ILE A 791 -5.54 -17.79 5.29
CA ILE A 791 -5.40 -18.64 4.11
C ILE A 791 -6.03 -20.00 4.41
N LYS A 792 -6.97 -20.44 3.56
CA LYS A 792 -7.63 -21.74 3.64
C LYS A 792 -7.44 -22.50 2.33
N LYS A 793 -7.17 -23.81 2.42
CA LYS A 793 -7.17 -24.69 1.25
C LYS A 793 -8.61 -25.07 0.89
N LEU A 794 -8.93 -25.06 -0.39
CA LEU A 794 -10.21 -25.41 -0.98
C LEU A 794 -10.06 -26.63 -1.89
N GLU A 795 -11.13 -27.41 -2.01
CA GLU A 795 -11.17 -28.50 -2.97
C GLU A 795 -11.25 -27.98 -4.42
N LYS A 796 -10.81 -28.78 -5.40
CA LYS A 796 -10.70 -28.36 -6.81
C LYS A 796 -12.03 -27.94 -7.45
N ASN A 797 -13.14 -28.50 -6.97
CA ASN A 797 -14.50 -28.16 -7.38
C ASN A 797 -15.05 -26.86 -6.75
N GLU A 798 -14.47 -26.40 -5.64
CA GLU A 798 -14.88 -25.18 -4.94
C GLU A 798 -14.23 -23.90 -5.51
N CYS A 799 -13.17 -24.06 -6.32
CA CYS A 799 -12.43 -22.96 -6.91
C CYS A 799 -12.17 -23.17 -8.41
N LYS A 800 -12.66 -22.25 -9.24
CA LYS A 800 -12.32 -22.20 -10.67
C LYS A 800 -10.84 -21.86 -10.84
N GLN A 801 -10.31 -22.22 -12.00
CA GLN A 801 -8.96 -21.84 -12.40
C GLN A 801 -8.89 -20.33 -12.62
N GLY A 802 -7.74 -19.72 -12.27
CA GLY A 802 -7.55 -18.27 -12.30
C GLY A 802 -7.76 -17.68 -10.92
N THR A 803 -8.22 -16.43 -10.86
CA THR A 803 -8.45 -15.71 -9.61
C THR A 803 -9.83 -15.05 -9.59
N GLU A 804 -10.48 -15.09 -8.44
CA GLU A 804 -11.70 -14.37 -8.12
C GLU A 804 -11.44 -13.50 -6.89
N ILE A 805 -11.68 -12.20 -7.01
CA ILE A 805 -11.50 -11.20 -5.96
C ILE A 805 -12.87 -10.59 -5.67
N THR A 806 -13.40 -10.84 -4.49
CA THR A 806 -14.64 -10.27 -3.97
C THR A 806 -14.31 -9.15 -3.00
N LEU A 807 -14.80 -7.97 -3.30
CA LEU A 807 -14.63 -6.74 -2.53
C LEU A 807 -15.94 -6.42 -1.81
N TYR A 808 -15.96 -6.48 -0.48
CA TYR A 808 -17.12 -6.06 0.29
C TYR A 808 -17.06 -4.54 0.52
N LEU A 809 -17.98 -3.85 -0.12
CA LEU A 809 -17.96 -2.39 -0.24
C LEU A 809 -18.27 -1.70 1.09
N LYS A 810 -17.62 -0.55 1.30
CA LYS A 810 -18.00 0.42 2.32
C LYS A 810 -19.43 0.92 2.05
N LYS A 811 -20.17 1.27 3.11
CA LYS A 811 -21.56 1.76 3.00
C LYS A 811 -21.71 2.97 2.06
N GLU A 812 -20.74 3.88 2.07
CA GLU A 812 -20.73 5.07 1.20
C GLU A 812 -20.54 4.73 -0.29
N ASN A 813 -20.03 3.54 -0.58
CA ASN A 813 -19.62 3.12 -1.92
C ASN A 813 -20.63 2.19 -2.60
N GLU A 814 -21.74 1.84 -1.94
CA GLU A 814 -22.71 0.87 -2.47
C GLU A 814 -23.36 1.28 -3.82
N LYS A 815 -23.34 2.56 -4.19
CA LYS A 815 -24.02 3.10 -5.39
C LYS A 815 -23.09 3.37 -6.59
N MET A 816 -21.85 2.90 -6.57
CA MET A 816 -20.84 3.23 -7.58
C MET A 816 -20.88 2.42 -8.90
N GLU A 817 -21.84 1.52 -9.08
CA GLU A 817 -21.92 0.61 -10.24
C GLU A 817 -21.87 1.36 -11.58
N ASN A 818 -22.67 2.42 -11.73
CA ASN A 818 -22.74 3.19 -12.97
C ASN A 818 -21.45 3.97 -13.24
N ASP A 819 -20.84 4.50 -12.19
CA ASP A 819 -19.59 5.26 -12.30
C ASP A 819 -18.44 4.34 -12.70
N ILE A 820 -18.40 3.11 -12.17
CA ILE A 820 -17.44 2.09 -12.60
C ILE A 820 -17.63 1.72 -14.07
N LYS A 821 -18.87 1.46 -14.50
CA LYS A 821 -19.17 1.16 -15.91
C LYS A 821 -18.69 2.28 -16.83
N LYS A 822 -18.97 3.53 -16.45
CA LYS A 822 -18.52 4.72 -17.17
C LYS A 822 -16.99 4.79 -17.20
N TYR A 823 -16.34 4.67 -16.05
CA TYR A 823 -14.89 4.72 -15.91
C TYR A 823 -14.18 3.67 -16.76
N ILE A 824 -14.67 2.41 -16.75
CA ILE A 824 -14.12 1.34 -17.60
C ILE A 824 -14.29 1.72 -19.08
N SER A 825 -15.45 2.21 -19.50
CA SER A 825 -15.70 2.59 -20.90
C SER A 825 -14.85 3.77 -21.39
N GLU A 826 -14.47 4.68 -20.49
CA GLU A 826 -13.65 5.86 -20.80
C GLU A 826 -12.15 5.55 -20.75
N THR A 827 -11.75 4.56 -19.94
CA THR A 827 -10.34 4.24 -19.67
C THR A 827 -9.83 3.03 -20.47
N MET A 828 -10.64 1.97 -20.62
CA MET A 828 -10.27 0.70 -21.23
C MET A 828 -10.66 0.67 -22.72
N LEU A 829 -9.93 1.41 -23.55
CA LEU A 829 -10.35 1.73 -24.91
C LEU A 829 -9.96 0.65 -25.94
N ASP A 830 -8.78 0.02 -25.80
CA ASP A 830 -8.25 -0.93 -26.79
C ASP A 830 -7.76 -2.27 -26.19
N ILE A 831 -8.40 -2.73 -25.12
CA ILE A 831 -8.02 -3.95 -24.40
C ILE A 831 -8.14 -5.22 -25.25
N GLU A 832 -7.23 -6.18 -25.04
CA GLU A 832 -7.17 -7.46 -25.78
C GLU A 832 -8.20 -8.49 -25.27
N ILE A 833 -8.57 -8.41 -24.00
CA ILE A 833 -9.51 -9.35 -23.33
C ILE A 833 -10.86 -8.66 -23.15
N PRO A 834 -11.99 -9.27 -23.57
CA PRO A 834 -13.30 -8.69 -23.35
C PRO A 834 -13.68 -8.68 -21.86
N ILE A 835 -14.41 -7.64 -21.44
CA ILE A 835 -14.89 -7.48 -20.07
C ILE A 835 -16.40 -7.69 -20.03
N LYS A 836 -16.85 -8.68 -19.26
CA LYS A 836 -18.27 -8.96 -19.01
C LYS A 836 -18.68 -8.31 -17.69
N ILE A 837 -19.62 -7.38 -17.73
CA ILE A 837 -20.16 -6.72 -16.55
C ILE A 837 -21.58 -7.19 -16.32
N LYS A 838 -21.84 -7.86 -15.19
CA LYS A 838 -23.15 -8.42 -14.86
C LYS A 838 -23.61 -7.98 -13.46
N ARG A 839 -24.92 -7.95 -13.27
CA ARG A 839 -25.55 -7.83 -11.96
C ARG A 839 -26.33 -9.10 -11.69
N THR A 840 -26.33 -9.56 -10.44
CA THR A 840 -26.96 -10.84 -10.05
C THR A 840 -28.45 -10.94 -10.45
N ASP A 841 -29.11 -9.81 -10.69
CA ASP A 841 -30.54 -9.64 -10.97
C ASP A 841 -30.87 -8.95 -12.33
N LYS A 842 -29.89 -8.63 -13.19
CA LYS A 842 -30.10 -7.87 -14.44
C LYS A 842 -29.28 -8.38 -15.63
N SER A 843 -29.53 -7.80 -16.81
CA SER A 843 -28.86 -8.08 -18.07
C SER A 843 -27.35 -7.82 -18.03
N GLU A 844 -26.59 -8.69 -18.70
CA GLU A 844 -25.15 -8.58 -18.91
C GLU A 844 -24.81 -7.47 -19.92
N THR A 845 -23.74 -6.71 -19.64
CA THR A 845 -23.13 -5.75 -20.56
C THR A 845 -21.73 -6.24 -20.92
N VAL A 846 -21.42 -6.33 -22.20
CA VAL A 846 -20.10 -6.78 -22.67
C VAL A 846 -19.35 -5.59 -23.28
N ILE A 847 -18.13 -5.36 -22.79
CA ILE A 847 -17.17 -4.46 -23.44
C ILE A 847 -16.29 -5.34 -24.31
N ASP A 848 -16.49 -5.23 -25.62
CA ASP A 848 -15.78 -6.03 -26.62
C ASP A 848 -14.29 -5.69 -26.64
N LYS A 849 -13.46 -6.71 -26.94
CA LYS A 849 -12.04 -6.50 -27.18
C LYS A 849 -11.82 -5.51 -28.34
N ARG A 850 -10.83 -4.63 -28.19
CA ARG A 850 -10.39 -3.67 -29.23
C ARG A 850 -11.49 -2.78 -29.79
N GLN A 851 -12.42 -2.36 -28.93
CA GLN A 851 -13.62 -1.61 -29.31
C GLN A 851 -13.29 -0.35 -30.11
N ILE A 852 -12.26 0.40 -29.70
CA ILE A 852 -11.90 1.66 -30.35
C ILE A 852 -11.45 1.46 -31.81
N ARG A 853 -10.79 0.35 -32.16
CA ARG A 853 -10.34 0.06 -33.54
C ARG A 853 -11.50 0.00 -34.52
N ASN A 854 -12.65 -0.50 -34.07
CA ASN A 854 -13.87 -0.59 -34.87
C ASN A 854 -14.58 0.76 -35.05
N GLN A 855 -14.36 1.72 -34.13
CA GLN A 855 -14.90 3.07 -34.20
C GLN A 855 -14.13 3.97 -35.17
N PHE A 856 -12.83 3.72 -35.34
CA PHE A 856 -11.98 4.35 -36.36
C PHE A 856 -12.26 3.75 -37.77
N LYS A 857 -13.37 4.16 -38.39
CA LYS A 857 -13.72 3.82 -39.78
C LYS A 857 -13.24 4.88 -40.77
N HIS A 858 -12.72 4.44 -41.92
CA HIS A 858 -12.39 5.33 -43.03
C HIS A 858 -13.62 6.13 -43.48
N LYS A 859 -13.48 7.45 -43.56
CA LYS A 859 -14.40 8.30 -44.32
C LYS A 859 -13.61 8.94 -45.45
N LEU A 860 -14.15 8.95 -46.66
CA LEU A 860 -13.40 9.45 -47.83
C LEU A 860 -12.89 10.90 -47.66
N ASN A 861 -13.61 11.73 -46.89
CA ASN A 861 -13.26 13.14 -46.61
C ASN A 861 -12.44 13.36 -45.32
N SER A 862 -12.04 12.28 -44.64
CA SER A 862 -11.27 12.25 -43.39
C SER A 862 -10.40 10.98 -43.40
N PRO A 863 -9.21 11.04 -44.03
CA PRO A 863 -8.34 9.87 -44.13
C PRO A 863 -7.91 9.40 -42.75
N LEU A 864 -7.86 8.07 -42.61
CA LEU A 864 -7.39 7.38 -41.42
C LEU A 864 -6.14 6.61 -41.81
N PHE A 865 -4.99 6.99 -41.28
CA PHE A 865 -3.74 6.27 -41.48
C PHE A 865 -3.47 5.40 -40.24
N LYS A 866 -3.01 4.18 -40.49
CA LYS A 866 -2.84 3.13 -39.48
C LYS A 866 -1.42 2.62 -39.51
N LEU A 867 -0.69 2.80 -38.43
CA LEU A 867 0.69 2.36 -38.30
C LEU A 867 0.77 1.25 -37.24
N GLU A 868 1.71 0.35 -37.42
CA GLU A 868 2.10 -0.67 -36.46
C GLU A 868 3.53 -0.42 -36.01
N ILE A 869 3.77 -0.55 -34.70
CA ILE A 869 5.10 -0.49 -34.11
C ILE A 869 5.55 -1.91 -33.81
N LYS A 870 6.55 -2.39 -34.54
CA LYS A 870 7.05 -3.76 -34.41
C LYS A 870 8.57 -3.77 -34.51
N ASP A 871 9.23 -4.43 -33.57
CA ASP A 871 10.69 -4.55 -33.49
C ASP A 871 11.41 -3.18 -33.53
N GLY A 872 10.80 -2.17 -32.88
CA GLY A 872 11.30 -0.79 -32.84
C GLY A 872 11.27 -0.05 -34.18
N LYS A 873 10.57 -0.60 -35.19
CA LYS A 873 10.30 0.05 -36.47
C LYS A 873 8.82 0.39 -36.59
N VAL A 874 8.54 1.43 -37.36
CA VAL A 874 7.17 1.82 -37.73
C VAL A 874 6.88 1.34 -39.13
N ASN A 875 5.81 0.57 -39.29
CA ASN A 875 5.38 0.02 -40.58
C ASN A 875 3.88 0.29 -40.79
N THR A 876 3.39 0.12 -42.01
CA THR A 876 1.95 0.05 -42.26
C THR A 876 1.34 -1.10 -41.45
N LEU A 877 0.19 -0.84 -40.81
CA LEU A 877 -0.54 -1.86 -40.06
C LEU A 877 -0.96 -3.02 -40.97
N THR A 878 -0.33 -4.17 -40.81
CA THR A 878 -0.65 -5.41 -41.55
C THR A 878 -1.41 -6.39 -40.67
N ASP A 879 -1.06 -6.44 -39.39
CA ASP A 879 -1.73 -7.28 -38.40
C ASP A 879 -2.82 -6.48 -37.67
N LYS A 880 -4.09 -6.87 -37.88
CA LYS A 880 -5.23 -6.27 -37.17
C LYS A 880 -5.13 -6.47 -35.66
N ASP A 881 -4.36 -7.47 -35.24
CA ASP A 881 -4.19 -7.86 -33.86
C ASP A 881 -2.89 -7.36 -33.22
N SER A 882 -2.19 -6.44 -33.88
CA SER A 882 -1.02 -5.78 -33.32
C SER A 882 -1.31 -5.10 -31.98
N LYS A 883 -0.38 -5.21 -31.03
CA LYS A 883 -0.51 -4.62 -29.68
C LYS A 883 -0.14 -3.14 -29.65
N SER A 884 0.66 -2.69 -30.61
CA SER A 884 1.24 -1.36 -30.62
C SER A 884 0.89 -0.68 -31.93
N ILE A 885 -0.01 0.29 -31.87
CA ILE A 885 -0.60 0.88 -33.06
C ILE A 885 -0.70 2.38 -32.94
N MET A 886 -0.68 3.05 -34.10
CA MET A 886 -1.00 4.46 -34.20
C MET A 886 -2.12 4.68 -35.20
N PHE A 887 -3.06 5.54 -34.83
CA PHE A 887 -4.09 6.04 -35.72
C PHE A 887 -3.92 7.54 -35.90
N PHE A 888 -3.90 7.96 -37.17
CA PHE A 888 -3.92 9.36 -37.56
C PHE A 888 -5.16 9.60 -38.40
N LYS A 889 -6.14 10.29 -37.83
CA LYS A 889 -7.38 10.62 -38.52
C LYS A 889 -7.46 12.12 -38.77
N PHE A 890 -7.23 12.50 -40.01
CA PHE A 890 -7.17 13.91 -40.41
C PHE A 890 -8.56 14.52 -40.60
N PHE A 891 -8.67 15.82 -40.33
CA PHE A 891 -9.90 16.63 -40.38
C PHE A 891 -10.97 16.18 -39.39
N ALA A 892 -10.55 15.82 -38.19
CA ALA A 892 -11.45 15.62 -37.07
C ALA A 892 -12.19 16.93 -36.74
N LYS A 893 -13.45 16.81 -36.30
CA LYS A 893 -14.27 17.97 -35.92
C LYS A 893 -13.74 18.61 -34.63
N ASP A 894 -13.39 17.76 -33.67
CA ASP A 894 -12.82 18.13 -32.37
C ASP A 894 -11.55 17.27 -32.17
N PRO A 895 -10.41 17.71 -32.74
CA PRO A 895 -9.16 16.95 -32.76
C PRO A 895 -8.69 16.62 -31.35
N ASN A 896 -8.49 15.33 -31.08
CA ASN A 896 -8.05 14.86 -29.78
C ASN A 896 -6.81 13.97 -29.90
N TRP A 897 -5.93 14.10 -28.91
CA TRP A 897 -4.76 13.25 -28.75
C TRP A 897 -4.99 12.31 -27.58
N LYS A 898 -4.83 11.01 -27.81
CA LYS A 898 -4.97 9.98 -26.78
C LYS A 898 -3.75 9.06 -26.80
N ASP A 899 -3.07 9.00 -25.67
CA ASP A 899 -2.01 8.04 -25.44
C ASP A 899 -2.56 6.89 -24.58
N LEU A 900 -2.34 5.66 -25.04
CA LEU A 900 -2.70 4.42 -24.37
C LEU A 900 -1.45 3.63 -23.99
N ASN A 901 -1.54 2.81 -22.95
CA ASN A 901 -0.57 1.76 -22.67
C ASN A 901 -1.25 0.39 -22.66
N ASN A 902 -0.96 -0.45 -23.65
CA ASN A 902 -1.64 -1.72 -23.88
C ASN A 902 -3.18 -1.59 -23.81
N GLY A 903 -3.71 -0.55 -24.46
CA GLY A 903 -5.14 -0.29 -24.58
C GLY A 903 -5.79 0.51 -23.45
N ILE A 904 -5.00 1.00 -22.48
CA ILE A 904 -5.47 1.71 -21.29
C ILE A 904 -5.10 3.19 -21.38
N LEU A 905 -6.07 4.09 -21.23
CA LEU A 905 -5.89 5.53 -21.37
C LEU A 905 -5.01 6.15 -20.27
N MET A 906 -4.07 6.98 -20.69
CA MET A 906 -3.25 7.83 -19.81
C MET A 906 -3.86 9.23 -19.69
N LYS A 907 -3.85 9.82 -18.49
CA LYS A 907 -4.53 11.11 -18.23
C LYS A 907 -3.73 12.33 -18.68
N GLU A 908 -2.40 12.29 -18.58
CA GLU A 908 -1.54 13.39 -19.02
C GLU A 908 -0.91 13.08 -20.39
N SER A 909 -1.64 13.37 -21.47
CA SER A 909 -1.21 13.14 -22.87
C SER A 909 -0.86 14.45 -23.59
N LYS A 910 0.43 14.86 -23.57
CA LYS A 910 0.90 16.08 -24.27
C LYS A 910 2.34 16.02 -24.80
N ASN A 911 2.81 14.88 -25.30
CA ASN A 911 4.06 14.86 -26.08
C ASN A 911 3.76 15.05 -27.58
N ARG A 912 3.81 16.31 -28.04
CA ARG A 912 3.67 16.64 -29.47
C ARG A 912 5.02 16.58 -30.18
N PHE A 913 5.44 15.39 -30.59
CA PHE A 913 6.67 15.20 -31.38
C PHE A 913 6.51 15.61 -32.86
N LEU A 914 5.26 15.77 -33.32
CA LEU A 914 4.89 16.24 -34.65
C LEU A 914 4.30 17.65 -34.60
N GLU A 915 4.69 18.48 -35.57
CA GLU A 915 4.17 19.83 -35.74
C GLU A 915 2.84 19.84 -36.53
N ASN A 916 1.98 20.84 -36.27
CA ASN A 916 0.74 21.09 -37.01
C ASN A 916 -0.26 19.91 -37.02
N VAL A 917 -0.54 19.37 -35.82
CA VAL A 917 -1.48 18.25 -35.60
C VAL A 917 -2.87 18.68 -35.11
N ASP A 918 -3.16 19.98 -35.00
CA ASP A 918 -4.39 20.53 -34.40
C ASP A 918 -5.68 20.29 -35.23
N TYR A 919 -5.64 19.44 -36.25
CA TYR A 919 -6.79 18.97 -37.05
C TYR A 919 -6.77 17.45 -37.23
N CYS A 920 -5.91 16.74 -36.49
CA CYS A 920 -5.75 15.31 -36.54
C CYS A 920 -6.16 14.69 -35.20
N ASP A 921 -7.10 13.74 -35.23
CA ASP A 921 -7.31 12.82 -34.12
C ASP A 921 -6.14 11.83 -34.12
N ILE A 922 -5.39 11.78 -33.01
CA ILE A 922 -4.24 10.90 -32.86
C ILE A 922 -4.50 9.94 -31.68
N LEU A 923 -4.42 8.64 -31.95
CA LEU A 923 -4.41 7.61 -30.92
C LEU A 923 -3.10 6.85 -31.04
N ILE A 924 -2.33 6.80 -29.97
CA ILE A 924 -1.09 6.01 -29.91
C ILE A 924 -1.24 5.01 -28.78
N ASP A 925 -1.10 3.72 -29.08
CA ASP A 925 -1.01 2.66 -28.08
C ASP A 925 0.44 2.20 -27.94
N TYR A 926 1.06 2.58 -26.82
CA TYR A 926 2.43 2.23 -26.51
C TYR A 926 2.48 0.84 -25.88
N PRO A 927 3.42 -0.02 -26.31
CA PRO A 927 3.64 -1.26 -25.62
C PRO A 927 4.32 -1.03 -24.26
N ALA A 928 4.13 -1.97 -23.33
CA ALA A 928 4.65 -1.86 -21.95
C ALA A 928 6.19 -1.71 -21.86
N GLU A 929 6.93 -2.18 -22.86
CA GLU A 929 8.39 -2.07 -22.89
C GLU A 929 8.88 -0.72 -23.43
N ALA A 930 8.03 0.06 -24.10
CA ALA A 930 8.44 1.33 -24.70
C ALA A 930 8.51 2.48 -23.69
N ILE A 931 7.62 2.49 -22.70
CA ILE A 931 7.43 3.62 -21.79
C ILE A 931 7.69 3.24 -20.34
N GLN A 932 8.17 4.22 -19.58
CA GLN A 932 8.21 4.18 -18.12
C GLN A 932 7.12 5.12 -17.60
N LEU A 933 6.16 4.54 -16.89
CA LEU A 933 5.09 5.29 -16.23
C LEU A 933 5.51 5.72 -14.83
N ASP A 934 4.85 6.75 -14.32
CA ASP A 934 4.89 7.10 -12.91
C ASP A 934 4.16 6.03 -12.06
N VAL A 935 4.30 6.12 -10.73
CA VAL A 935 3.72 5.11 -9.81
C VAL A 935 2.20 5.04 -9.93
N SER A 936 1.53 6.17 -10.22
CA SER A 936 0.07 6.23 -10.42
C SER A 936 -0.39 5.70 -11.79
N ARG A 937 0.55 5.45 -12.72
CA ARG A 937 0.31 5.04 -14.11
C ARG A 937 -0.57 6.02 -14.90
N GLU A 938 -0.52 7.31 -14.57
CA GLU A 938 -1.27 8.35 -15.26
C GLU A 938 -0.40 9.14 -16.25
N LYS A 939 0.93 9.08 -16.10
CA LYS A 939 1.90 9.90 -16.83
C LYS A 939 3.10 9.10 -17.32
N ILE A 940 3.54 9.40 -18.55
CA ILE A 940 4.85 8.95 -19.06
C ILE A 940 5.96 9.79 -18.42
N VAL A 941 6.84 9.13 -17.66
CA VAL A 941 8.04 9.76 -17.05
C VAL A 941 9.19 9.79 -18.05
N SER A 942 9.42 8.67 -18.75
CA SER A 942 10.47 8.55 -19.75
C SER A 942 10.18 7.44 -20.76
N TYR A 943 10.92 7.44 -21.87
CA TYR A 943 10.96 6.31 -22.81
C TYR A 943 12.18 5.44 -22.47
N LYS A 944 12.01 4.12 -22.40
CA LYS A 944 13.10 3.22 -21.99
C LYS A 944 14.21 3.22 -23.06
N LYS A 945 15.47 3.39 -22.65
CA LYS A 945 16.64 3.34 -23.55
C LYS A 945 17.18 1.90 -23.66
N GLU A 946 17.89 1.62 -24.75
CA GLU A 946 18.51 0.33 -25.09
C GLU A 946 19.21 -0.32 -23.88
N LYS A 947 18.81 -1.54 -23.53
CA LYS A 947 19.76 -2.49 -22.90
C LYS A 947 20.71 -2.96 -24.01
N LYS A 948 22.00 -3.10 -23.70
CA LYS A 948 23.08 -3.44 -24.66
C LYS A 948 22.82 -4.64 -25.58
N ASP A 949 21.85 -5.50 -25.25
CA ASP A 949 21.53 -6.72 -26.00
C ASP A 949 20.13 -6.72 -26.66
N SER A 950 19.35 -5.64 -26.58
CA SER A 950 18.01 -5.55 -27.19
C SER A 950 17.93 -4.44 -28.23
N ASN A 951 17.85 -4.80 -29.51
CA ASN A 951 17.67 -3.87 -30.62
C ASN A 951 16.31 -3.14 -30.53
N CYS A 952 16.37 -1.81 -30.43
CA CYS A 952 15.32 -0.81 -30.67
C CYS A 952 14.08 -0.83 -29.75
N ILE A 953 14.07 0.08 -28.77
CA ILE A 953 12.86 0.49 -28.05
C ILE A 953 12.27 1.73 -28.74
N PHE A 954 10.97 1.72 -29.01
CA PHE A 954 10.25 2.80 -29.69
C PHE A 954 10.22 4.09 -28.83
N ASN A 955 10.81 5.18 -29.34
CA ASN A 955 10.73 6.51 -28.75
C ASN A 955 10.27 7.53 -29.81
N PRO A 956 9.06 8.09 -29.72
CA PRO A 956 8.54 9.00 -30.74
C PRO A 956 9.31 10.33 -30.82
N ASN A 957 10.07 10.68 -29.79
CA ASN A 957 10.92 11.88 -29.77
C ASN A 957 12.28 11.67 -30.45
N ASP A 958 12.65 10.44 -30.79
CA ASP A 958 13.88 10.15 -31.51
C ASP A 958 13.74 10.49 -33.00
N GLU A 959 14.75 11.13 -33.60
CA GLU A 959 14.69 11.60 -34.99
C GLU A 959 14.46 10.45 -35.98
N LYS A 960 15.11 9.30 -35.74
CA LYS A 960 14.93 8.11 -36.59
C LYS A 960 13.48 7.63 -36.57
N THR A 961 12.92 7.48 -35.37
CA THR A 961 11.53 7.04 -35.18
C THR A 961 10.53 8.05 -35.79
N LYS A 962 10.76 9.35 -35.59
CA LYS A 962 9.96 10.41 -36.20
C LYS A 962 9.99 10.32 -37.73
N ASN A 963 11.16 10.10 -38.32
CA ASN A 963 11.30 9.92 -39.76
C ASN A 963 10.59 8.67 -40.27
N ASP A 964 10.67 7.54 -39.55
CA ASP A 964 9.95 6.31 -39.90
C ASP A 964 8.42 6.52 -39.90
N ILE A 965 7.88 7.21 -38.88
CA ILE A 965 6.45 7.59 -38.82
C ILE A 965 6.07 8.44 -40.03
N LEU A 966 6.84 9.49 -40.32
CA LEU A 966 6.55 10.41 -41.43
C LEU A 966 6.62 9.72 -42.78
N ASN A 967 7.60 8.83 -42.99
CA ASN A 967 7.75 8.06 -44.22
C ASN A 967 6.53 7.15 -44.46
N GLU A 968 6.07 6.46 -43.44
CA GLU A 968 4.91 5.57 -43.57
C GLU A 968 3.60 6.36 -43.77
N LEU A 969 3.42 7.48 -43.06
CA LEU A 969 2.29 8.39 -43.30
C LEU A 969 2.31 8.95 -44.73
N LYS A 970 3.48 9.25 -45.28
CA LYS A 970 3.66 9.72 -46.66
C LYS A 970 3.26 8.66 -47.68
N ILE A 971 3.60 7.39 -47.46
CA ILE A 971 3.19 6.25 -48.29
C ILE A 971 1.66 6.15 -48.29
N GLN A 972 1.04 6.10 -47.11
CA GLN A 972 -0.43 5.97 -46.99
C GLN A 972 -1.18 7.18 -47.55
N PHE A 973 -0.63 8.39 -47.43
CA PHE A 973 -1.20 9.58 -48.05
C PHE A 973 -1.15 9.53 -49.57
N SER A 974 -0.02 9.07 -50.14
CA SER A 974 0.13 8.87 -51.58
C SER A 974 -0.89 7.86 -52.12
N GLU A 975 -1.04 6.72 -51.44
CA GLU A 975 -2.05 5.72 -51.80
C GLU A 975 -3.49 6.25 -51.67
N TRP A 976 -3.77 7.03 -50.62
CA TRP A 976 -5.09 7.61 -50.43
C TRP A 976 -5.44 8.57 -51.57
N LEU A 977 -4.48 9.38 -52.03
CA LEU A 977 -4.65 10.25 -53.19
C LEU A 977 -4.91 9.48 -54.48
N ASP A 978 -4.25 8.34 -54.70
CA ASP A 978 -4.50 7.49 -55.87
C ASP A 978 -5.90 6.87 -55.87
N LYS A 979 -6.46 6.63 -54.68
CA LYS A 979 -7.81 6.07 -54.50
C LYS A 979 -8.92 7.14 -54.65
N ILE A 980 -8.60 8.44 -54.63
CA ILE A 980 -9.57 9.53 -54.79
C ILE A 980 -9.93 9.70 -56.27
N LYS A 981 -11.20 9.47 -56.63
CA LYS A 981 -11.68 9.73 -57.99
C LYS A 981 -11.67 11.25 -58.28
N PRO A 982 -11.46 11.69 -59.54
CA PRO A 982 -11.54 13.11 -59.91
C PRO A 982 -12.87 13.79 -59.57
N ALA A 983 -13.96 13.02 -59.49
CA ALA A 983 -15.31 13.52 -59.19
C ALA A 983 -15.60 13.70 -57.68
N THR A 984 -14.67 13.33 -56.79
CA THR A 984 -14.92 13.37 -55.35
C THR A 984 -14.60 14.75 -54.75
N LYS A 985 -15.61 15.38 -54.15
CA LYS A 985 -15.56 16.73 -53.55
C LYS A 985 -14.71 16.79 -52.28
N ILE A 986 -13.39 16.64 -52.40
CA ILE A 986 -12.45 16.98 -51.34
C ILE A 986 -11.91 18.38 -51.66
N SER A 987 -12.00 19.31 -50.71
CA SER A 987 -11.51 20.66 -50.93
C SER A 987 -9.98 20.68 -51.03
N ASN A 988 -9.42 21.42 -51.99
CA ASN A 988 -7.97 21.64 -52.11
C ASN A 988 -7.34 22.14 -50.79
N TYR A 989 -8.12 22.88 -49.99
CA TYR A 989 -7.74 23.29 -48.63
C TYR A 989 -7.33 22.12 -47.74
N LYS A 990 -8.13 21.04 -47.70
CA LYS A 990 -7.83 19.85 -46.88
C LYS A 990 -6.54 19.19 -47.33
N ILE A 991 -6.37 19.01 -48.64
CA ILE A 991 -5.17 18.37 -49.18
C ILE A 991 -3.92 19.21 -48.88
N ASN A 992 -4.02 20.55 -49.00
CA ASN A 992 -2.95 21.48 -48.65
C ASN A 992 -2.59 21.45 -47.16
N LEU A 993 -3.56 21.23 -46.25
CA LEU A 993 -3.26 21.08 -44.83
C LEU A 993 -2.37 19.86 -44.56
N ILE A 994 -2.70 18.69 -45.13
CA ILE A 994 -1.88 17.49 -44.97
C ILE A 994 -0.49 17.70 -45.60
N HIS A 995 -0.41 18.31 -46.78
CA HIS A 995 0.87 18.66 -47.40
C HIS A 995 1.72 19.58 -46.51
N ARG A 996 1.10 20.59 -45.89
CA ARG A 996 1.75 21.49 -44.93
C ARG A 996 2.23 20.75 -43.68
N PHE A 997 1.49 19.74 -43.20
CA PHE A 997 1.94 18.88 -42.11
C PHE A 997 3.25 18.16 -42.46
N PHE A 998 3.39 17.58 -43.66
CA PHE A 998 4.64 16.94 -44.06
C PHE A 998 5.81 17.92 -44.19
N ILE A 999 5.58 19.10 -44.76
CA ILE A 999 6.63 20.14 -44.89
C ILE A 999 7.12 20.61 -43.52
N LEU A 1000 6.22 20.94 -42.60
CA LEU A 1000 6.60 21.41 -41.26
C LEU A 1000 7.32 20.34 -40.44
N ASN A 1001 7.12 19.07 -40.79
CA ASN A 1001 7.82 17.95 -40.18
C ASN A 1001 9.04 17.47 -41.00
N ASN A 1002 9.60 18.30 -41.89
CA ASN A 1002 10.81 18.01 -42.68
C ASN A 1002 10.72 16.77 -43.58
N CYS A 1003 9.51 16.41 -44.04
CA CYS A 1003 9.30 15.30 -44.98
C CYS A 1003 9.11 15.84 -46.40
N GLU A 1004 10.09 15.62 -47.29
CA GLU A 1004 10.00 16.06 -48.69
C GLU A 1004 8.92 15.29 -49.47
N MET A 1005 8.09 16.01 -50.22
CA MET A 1005 6.97 15.48 -50.99
C MET A 1005 7.19 15.60 -52.51
N ASN A 1006 8.22 14.91 -53.02
CA ASN A 1006 8.65 15.04 -54.42
C ASN A 1006 7.58 14.58 -55.44
N ASP A 1007 6.80 13.53 -55.12
CA ASP A 1007 5.80 12.93 -56.03
C ASP A 1007 4.44 13.66 -56.11
N LEU A 1008 4.15 14.55 -55.15
CA LEU A 1008 2.87 15.26 -55.06
C LEU A 1008 2.81 16.50 -55.95
N SER A 1009 3.96 17.11 -56.21
CA SER A 1009 4.09 18.35 -56.96
C SER A 1009 3.49 18.25 -58.38
N ASN A 1010 3.40 17.05 -58.96
CA ASN A 1010 2.88 16.79 -60.31
C ASN A 1010 1.35 16.54 -60.35
N LYS A 1011 0.69 16.32 -59.20
CA LYS A 1011 -0.76 16.00 -59.13
C LYS A 1011 -1.64 17.23 -58.87
N PHE A 1012 -1.09 18.33 -58.35
CA PHE A 1012 -1.81 19.58 -58.06
C PHE A 1012 -1.67 20.63 -59.17
N LEU A 1013 -2.65 21.51 -59.32
CA LEU A 1013 -2.53 22.73 -60.12
C LEU A 1013 -1.63 23.73 -59.38
N LYS A 1014 -0.51 24.12 -59.99
CA LYS A 1014 0.38 25.19 -59.48
C LYS A 1014 -0.10 26.54 -60.01
N MET A 1015 -0.18 27.55 -59.13
CA MET A 1015 -0.44 28.93 -59.52
C MET A 1015 0.90 29.65 -59.72
N PHE A 1016 1.15 30.09 -60.94
CA PHE A 1016 2.28 30.90 -61.35
C PHE A 1016 1.84 32.36 -61.33
N ILE A 1017 2.62 33.21 -60.68
CA ILE A 1017 2.38 34.65 -60.64
C ILE A 1017 3.64 35.34 -61.14
N TRP A 1018 3.49 36.17 -62.16
CA TRP A 1018 4.57 37.02 -62.65
C TRP A 1018 4.03 38.40 -62.99
N ILE A 1019 4.92 39.37 -62.98
CA ILE A 1019 4.61 40.76 -63.31
C ILE A 1019 5.11 41.00 -64.73
N GLU A 1020 4.18 41.30 -65.63
CA GLU A 1020 4.49 41.63 -67.02
C GLU A 1020 4.01 43.06 -67.29
N GLY A 1021 4.93 44.03 -67.20
CA GLY A 1021 4.60 45.45 -67.23
C GLY A 1021 3.93 45.92 -65.92
N GLU A 1022 2.77 46.58 -66.01
CA GLU A 1022 1.97 47.02 -64.84
C GLU A 1022 0.94 45.97 -64.38
N LYS A 1023 0.89 44.80 -65.02
CA LYS A 1023 -0.12 43.77 -64.78
C LYS A 1023 0.42 42.63 -63.95
N ILE A 1024 -0.40 42.13 -63.03
CA ILE A 1024 -0.12 40.89 -62.29
C ILE A 1024 -0.86 39.76 -63.02
N LYS A 1025 -0.09 38.81 -63.56
CA LYS A 1025 -0.65 37.67 -64.28
C LYS A 1025 -0.65 36.43 -63.39
N PHE A 1026 -1.72 35.65 -63.50
CA PHE A 1026 -1.90 34.39 -62.79
C PHE A 1026 -2.10 33.27 -63.83
N LYS A 1027 -1.26 32.23 -63.82
CA LYS A 1027 -1.44 31.01 -64.62
C LYS A 1027 -1.56 29.81 -63.71
N PHE A 1028 -2.51 28.93 -63.97
CA PHE A 1028 -2.64 27.69 -63.23
C PHE A 1028 -2.26 26.53 -64.14
N SER A 1029 -1.15 25.83 -63.87
CA SER A 1029 -0.69 24.71 -64.71
C SER A 1029 -0.12 23.55 -63.90
N LYS A 1030 -0.05 22.37 -64.51
CA LYS A 1030 0.56 21.15 -63.93
C LYS A 1030 2.02 20.96 -64.35
N ASP A 1031 2.50 21.73 -65.33
CA ASP A 1031 3.82 21.51 -65.93
C ASP A 1031 4.95 22.19 -65.15
N SER A 1032 6.09 21.51 -64.99
CA SER A 1032 7.23 21.93 -64.17
C SER A 1032 8.37 22.58 -64.96
N SER A 1033 8.18 22.85 -66.26
CA SER A 1033 9.22 23.28 -67.19
C SER A 1033 9.56 24.78 -67.18
N ILE A 1034 9.20 25.53 -66.14
CA ILE A 1034 9.42 26.99 -66.07
C ILE A 1034 10.56 27.28 -65.07
N ASN A 1035 11.47 28.18 -65.46
CA ASN A 1035 12.80 28.43 -64.86
C ASN A 1035 12.75 29.14 -63.48
N PRO A 1036 13.29 28.58 -62.35
CA PRO A 1036 13.08 28.96 -60.92
C PRO A 1036 13.36 30.38 -60.41
N SER A 1037 13.75 31.33 -61.26
CA SER A 1037 14.20 32.67 -60.84
C SER A 1037 13.11 33.74 -60.73
N GLU A 1038 11.84 33.44 -61.03
CA GLU A 1038 10.71 34.39 -61.00
C GLU A 1038 9.44 33.83 -60.28
N TYR A 1039 9.56 33.34 -59.02
CA TYR A 1039 8.43 32.68 -58.32
C TYR A 1039 8.12 33.29 -56.97
N ILE A 1040 6.82 33.38 -56.68
CA ILE A 1040 6.27 33.45 -55.32
C ILE A 1040 5.35 32.24 -55.14
N CYS A 1041 5.77 31.28 -54.30
CA CYS A 1041 4.93 30.14 -53.94
C CYS A 1041 3.94 30.57 -52.85
N PHE A 1042 2.65 30.71 -53.20
CA PHE A 1042 1.62 30.99 -52.21
C PHE A 1042 1.28 29.73 -51.41
N THR A 1043 1.94 29.58 -50.26
CA THR A 1043 1.40 28.78 -49.16
C THR A 1043 0.40 29.65 -48.41
N ASN A 1044 -0.79 29.13 -48.12
CA ASN A 1044 -1.93 29.92 -47.62
C ASN A 1044 -1.80 30.28 -46.12
N SER A 1045 -0.59 30.66 -45.67
CA SER A 1045 -0.30 30.95 -44.28
C SER A 1045 0.52 32.21 -44.08
N TYR A 1046 -0.07 33.37 -44.33
CA TYR A 1046 0.42 34.63 -43.77
C TYR A 1046 -0.76 35.59 -43.48
N THR A 1047 -1.24 35.59 -42.23
CA THR A 1047 -1.89 36.74 -41.61
C THR A 1047 -0.98 37.48 -40.63
N LEU A 1048 0.33 37.19 -40.63
CA LEU A 1048 1.33 38.04 -39.97
C LEU A 1048 2.50 38.30 -40.92
N ASN A 1049 2.89 39.58 -40.98
CA ASN A 1049 3.95 40.19 -41.79
C ASN A 1049 3.65 40.61 -43.24
N ALA A 1050 2.40 41.00 -43.53
CA ALA A 1050 2.13 42.01 -44.57
C ALA A 1050 2.83 43.37 -44.30
N LYS A 1051 3.32 43.60 -43.06
CA LYS A 1051 4.15 44.76 -42.69
C LYS A 1051 5.63 44.67 -43.10
N GLN A 1052 6.16 43.50 -43.46
CA GLN A 1052 7.58 43.36 -43.87
C GLN A 1052 7.78 43.23 -45.38
N ILE A 1053 6.72 42.98 -46.15
CA ILE A 1053 6.78 42.94 -47.63
C ILE A 1053 6.48 44.32 -48.23
N ILE A 1054 5.97 45.27 -47.44
CA ILE A 1054 5.83 46.69 -47.80
C ILE A 1054 6.98 47.49 -47.17
N SER A 1055 8.23 47.11 -47.45
CA SER A 1055 9.37 48.02 -47.25
C SER A 1055 10.55 47.62 -48.12
N LYS A 1056 10.46 47.89 -49.43
CA LYS A 1056 11.62 48.36 -50.21
C LYS A 1056 11.15 49.10 -51.48
N LYS A 1057 11.30 50.43 -51.38
CA LYS A 1057 11.72 51.40 -52.40
C LYS A 1057 10.73 52.13 -53.34
N ASP A 1058 9.48 51.72 -53.56
CA ASP A 1058 8.63 52.47 -54.51
C ASP A 1058 7.46 53.27 -53.91
N ILE A 1059 7.03 52.99 -52.67
CA ILE A 1059 6.07 53.84 -51.93
C ILE A 1059 6.77 55.02 -51.22
N LEU A 1060 8.07 54.84 -50.90
CA LEU A 1060 8.95 55.82 -50.24
C LEU A 1060 9.30 57.06 -51.10
N ASN A 1061 9.03 57.03 -52.41
CA ASN A 1061 9.32 58.17 -53.30
C ASN A 1061 8.07 58.98 -53.71
N LYS A 1062 6.85 58.52 -53.44
CA LYS A 1062 5.61 59.23 -53.81
C LYS A 1062 4.97 60.05 -52.68
N ILE A 1063 5.27 59.76 -51.41
CA ILE A 1063 4.70 60.50 -50.25
C ILE A 1063 5.70 61.51 -49.65
N SER A 1064 7.00 61.35 -49.90
CA SER A 1064 8.09 62.21 -49.37
C SER A 1064 8.19 63.60 -50.00
N LYS A 1065 7.16 64.10 -50.69
CA LYS A 1065 7.22 65.38 -51.41
C LYS A 1065 6.04 66.33 -51.20
N ASN A 1066 5.26 66.17 -50.14
CA ASN A 1066 4.33 67.21 -49.71
C ASN A 1066 4.36 67.42 -48.19
N ILE A 1067 5.04 68.51 -47.81
CA ILE A 1067 4.75 69.37 -46.66
C ILE A 1067 5.41 68.96 -45.33
N LEU A 1068 6.66 69.43 -45.20
CA LEU A 1068 7.25 70.18 -44.07
C LEU A 1068 6.82 69.86 -42.62
N GLU A 1069 7.82 69.37 -41.89
CA GLU A 1069 8.36 69.87 -40.61
C GLU A 1069 7.46 70.62 -39.60
N ARG A 1070 7.62 70.12 -38.36
CA ARG A 1070 7.49 70.77 -37.03
C ARG A 1070 6.11 70.76 -36.38
N ASP A 1071 6.17 70.35 -35.11
CA ASP A 1071 5.16 70.43 -34.04
C ASP A 1071 4.05 69.38 -34.02
N TYR A 1072 4.38 68.13 -33.65
CA TYR A 1072 3.49 67.31 -32.79
C TYR A 1072 4.26 66.43 -31.78
N LYS A 1073 5.42 66.94 -31.33
CA LYS A 1073 6.12 66.53 -30.08
C LYS A 1073 5.45 67.19 -28.86
N ARG A 1074 4.11 67.08 -28.72
CA ARG A 1074 3.43 67.72 -27.58
C ARG A 1074 2.05 67.22 -27.13
N ASP A 1075 1.26 66.44 -27.89
CA ASP A 1075 -0.10 66.11 -27.42
C ASP A 1075 -0.63 64.66 -27.61
N PHE A 1076 0.12 63.72 -28.20
CA PHE A 1076 -0.16 62.27 -27.99
C PHE A 1076 0.60 61.68 -26.80
N GLU A 1077 1.71 62.34 -26.42
CA GLU A 1077 2.36 62.33 -25.08
C GLU A 1077 1.42 62.84 -23.95
N ARG A 1078 0.11 63.04 -24.22
CA ARG A 1078 -0.86 63.57 -23.25
C ARG A 1078 -2.17 62.82 -23.09
N TYR A 1079 -2.48 61.83 -23.92
CA TYR A 1079 -3.72 61.04 -23.75
C TYR A 1079 -3.57 59.52 -23.83
N PHE A 1080 -2.48 58.98 -24.38
CA PHE A 1080 -2.16 57.54 -24.23
C PHE A 1080 -1.18 57.31 -23.06
N GLU A 1081 -0.22 58.23 -22.88
CA GLU A 1081 0.72 58.29 -21.73
C GLU A 1081 0.05 58.74 -20.41
N ARG A 1082 -1.23 59.16 -20.43
CA ARG A 1082 -1.91 59.66 -19.22
C ARG A 1082 -2.89 58.68 -18.56
N ASP A 1083 -3.41 57.70 -19.29
CA ASP A 1083 -4.36 56.70 -18.74
C ASP A 1083 -3.89 55.24 -18.82
N PHE A 1084 -2.97 54.86 -19.73
CA PHE A 1084 -2.39 53.51 -19.75
C PHE A 1084 -1.08 53.41 -18.95
N GLU A 1085 -0.22 54.42 -19.10
CA GLU A 1085 1.05 54.59 -18.36
C GLU A 1085 0.87 55.04 -16.89
N ARG A 1086 -0.34 55.45 -16.49
CA ARG A 1086 -0.60 55.84 -15.08
C ARG A 1086 -1.18 54.72 -14.20
N ASN A 1087 -1.70 53.63 -14.78
CA ASN A 1087 -2.23 52.49 -14.00
C ASN A 1087 -1.61 51.11 -14.34
N PHE A 1088 -1.03 50.87 -15.53
CA PHE A 1088 -0.45 49.55 -15.83
C PHE A 1088 1.06 49.49 -15.57
N GLU A 1089 1.82 50.49 -16.02
CA GLU A 1089 3.28 50.59 -15.79
C GLU A 1089 3.65 51.04 -14.37
N ARG A 1090 2.69 51.48 -13.56
CA ARG A 1090 2.94 51.83 -12.15
C ARG A 1090 2.82 50.67 -11.16
N ASN A 1091 2.20 49.54 -11.53
CA ASN A 1091 2.08 48.36 -10.66
C ASN A 1091 2.63 47.05 -11.25
N PHE A 1092 2.69 46.84 -12.56
CA PHE A 1092 3.14 45.55 -13.10
C PHE A 1092 4.67 45.50 -13.33
N GLU A 1093 5.24 46.53 -13.97
CA GLU A 1093 6.70 46.61 -14.21
C GLU A 1093 7.50 47.02 -12.97
N ARG A 1094 6.84 47.59 -11.95
CA ARG A 1094 7.51 47.96 -10.69
C ARG A 1094 7.87 46.76 -9.81
N ASN A 1095 7.27 45.58 -10.02
CA ASN A 1095 7.60 44.38 -9.24
C ASN A 1095 8.19 43.22 -10.08
N PHE A 1096 7.88 43.09 -11.37
CA PHE A 1096 8.29 41.89 -12.12
C PHE A 1096 9.72 41.95 -12.65
N GLU A 1097 10.13 43.04 -13.32
CA GLU A 1097 11.51 43.17 -13.83
C GLU A 1097 12.51 43.66 -12.80
N ARG A 1098 12.05 44.22 -11.67
CA ARG A 1098 12.95 44.74 -10.63
C ARG A 1098 13.57 43.67 -9.72
N TYR A 1099 13.13 42.41 -9.82
CA TYR A 1099 13.80 41.31 -9.11
C TYR A 1099 14.03 40.05 -9.96
N PHE A 1100 13.20 39.75 -10.96
CA PHE A 1100 13.27 38.42 -11.59
C PHE A 1100 14.40 38.28 -12.62
N GLY A 1101 14.63 39.27 -13.49
CA GLY A 1101 15.63 39.14 -14.57
C GLY A 1101 17.07 39.42 -14.13
N ARG A 1102 17.28 40.39 -13.24
CA ARG A 1102 18.63 40.90 -12.95
C ARG A 1102 19.40 40.17 -11.85
N ASP A 1103 18.70 39.48 -10.95
CA ASP A 1103 19.36 38.68 -9.90
C ASP A 1103 19.40 37.18 -10.27
N PHE A 1104 18.45 36.69 -11.07
CA PHE A 1104 18.41 35.28 -11.49
C PHE A 1104 19.58 34.91 -12.42
N GLU A 1105 19.83 35.66 -13.49
CA GLU A 1105 20.96 35.36 -14.39
C GLU A 1105 22.34 35.62 -13.76
N ARG A 1106 22.44 36.57 -12.81
CA ARG A 1106 23.74 36.99 -12.27
C ARG A 1106 24.24 36.17 -11.08
N TYR A 1107 23.35 35.51 -10.33
CA TYR A 1107 23.75 34.68 -9.18
C TYR A 1107 23.51 33.18 -9.39
N PHE A 1108 22.58 32.78 -10.27
CA PHE A 1108 22.33 31.36 -10.57
C PHE A 1108 23.47 30.71 -11.37
N GLU A 1109 24.08 31.41 -12.34
CA GLU A 1109 25.19 30.85 -13.11
C GLU A 1109 26.55 30.90 -12.39
N ARG A 1110 26.74 31.83 -11.44
CA ARG A 1110 28.06 31.99 -10.81
C ARG A 1110 28.25 31.23 -9.50
N ASP A 1111 27.22 31.15 -8.65
CA ASP A 1111 27.38 30.60 -7.29
C ASP A 1111 26.55 29.31 -7.07
N PHE A 1112 25.41 29.11 -7.78
CA PHE A 1112 24.66 27.83 -7.70
C PHE A 1112 25.42 26.70 -8.42
N GLY A 1113 26.02 26.94 -9.59
CA GLY A 1113 26.81 25.91 -10.30
C GLY A 1113 28.06 25.45 -9.53
N ILE A 1114 28.71 26.34 -8.77
CA ILE A 1114 29.99 26.07 -8.10
C ILE A 1114 29.80 25.53 -6.66
N ASP A 1115 28.71 25.88 -5.95
CA ASP A 1115 28.40 25.35 -4.61
C ASP A 1115 27.40 24.17 -4.61
N PHE A 1116 26.57 24.00 -5.66
CA PHE A 1116 25.71 22.81 -5.83
C PHE A 1116 26.55 21.55 -6.12
N GLU A 1117 27.63 21.67 -6.90
CA GLU A 1117 28.60 20.56 -7.09
C GLU A 1117 29.46 20.27 -5.85
N ARG A 1118 29.56 21.22 -4.89
CA ARG A 1118 30.52 21.12 -3.76
C ARG A 1118 29.90 20.85 -2.38
N TYR A 1119 28.66 21.29 -2.12
CA TYR A 1119 28.01 21.19 -0.80
C TYR A 1119 26.60 20.56 -0.83
N PHE A 1120 25.85 20.64 -1.93
CA PHE A 1120 24.54 19.97 -2.02
C PHE A 1120 24.69 18.44 -2.02
N GLY A 1121 25.73 17.90 -2.68
CA GLY A 1121 26.05 16.47 -2.61
C GLY A 1121 26.55 15.98 -1.24
N ARG A 1122 26.89 16.89 -0.30
CA ARG A 1122 27.57 16.54 0.97
C ARG A 1122 26.79 16.87 2.24
N ASP A 1123 25.91 17.88 2.21
CA ASP A 1123 25.15 18.36 3.39
C ASP A 1123 23.62 18.19 3.27
N PHE A 1124 23.08 17.92 2.07
CA PHE A 1124 21.69 17.46 1.86
C PHE A 1124 21.43 16.10 2.54
N GLU A 1125 22.45 15.23 2.61
CA GLU A 1125 22.40 13.99 3.38
C GLU A 1125 22.39 14.21 4.90
N ARG A 1126 22.75 15.41 5.41
CA ARG A 1126 23.15 15.58 6.83
C ARG A 1126 22.21 16.44 7.69
N TYR A 1127 21.44 17.37 7.13
CA TYR A 1127 20.66 18.33 7.94
C TYR A 1127 19.18 18.52 7.54
N PHE A 1128 18.74 18.03 6.37
CA PHE A 1128 17.33 18.10 5.92
C PHE A 1128 16.38 17.28 6.80
N GLY A 1129 16.89 16.27 7.50
CA GLY A 1129 16.09 15.39 8.36
C GLY A 1129 15.80 15.91 9.77
N ARG A 1130 16.40 17.02 10.23
CA ARG A 1130 16.39 17.36 11.68
C ARG A 1130 15.48 18.51 12.09
N ASP A 1131 15.35 19.58 11.29
CA ASP A 1131 14.78 20.84 11.80
C ASP A 1131 13.64 21.44 10.94
N PHE A 1132 13.42 20.99 9.71
CA PHE A 1132 12.41 21.59 8.82
C PHE A 1132 10.95 21.22 9.18
N GLY A 1133 10.74 20.13 9.93
CA GLY A 1133 9.41 19.71 10.36
C GLY A 1133 8.91 20.38 11.64
N ARG A 1134 9.73 21.14 12.37
CA ARG A 1134 9.37 21.61 13.72
C ARG A 1134 8.74 23.00 13.76
N ASP A 1135 9.07 23.88 12.82
CA ASP A 1135 8.66 25.29 12.88
C ASP A 1135 7.76 25.72 11.71
N PHE A 1136 7.36 24.80 10.82
CA PHE A 1136 6.39 25.05 9.74
C PHE A 1136 4.92 25.05 10.24
N GLU A 1137 4.64 24.71 11.50
CA GLU A 1137 3.26 24.51 11.98
C GLU A 1137 2.84 25.27 13.25
N ARG A 1138 3.71 26.11 13.84
CA ARG A 1138 3.33 26.67 15.15
C ARG A 1138 2.47 27.94 15.08
N ASP A 1139 2.72 28.89 14.19
CA ASP A 1139 2.10 30.21 14.33
C ASP A 1139 1.64 30.80 13.00
N PHE A 1140 0.81 30.08 12.25
CA PHE A 1140 -0.32 30.62 11.46
C PHE A 1140 -0.96 29.42 10.72
N GLY A 1141 -1.96 28.74 11.28
CA GLY A 1141 -3.20 29.38 11.73
C GLY A 1141 -3.95 29.83 10.47
N ILE A 1142 -4.90 29.07 9.91
CA ILE A 1142 -6.08 28.60 10.65
C ILE A 1142 -6.53 29.76 11.53
N ASP A 1143 -6.98 30.88 10.96
CA ASP A 1143 -8.13 31.02 10.05
C ASP A 1143 -7.87 30.78 8.53
N PHE A 1144 -7.81 29.50 8.16
CA PHE A 1144 -8.45 28.98 6.96
C PHE A 1144 -9.74 28.35 7.46
N GLY A 1145 -10.84 29.04 7.20
CA GLY A 1145 -12.15 28.81 7.79
C GLY A 1145 -12.73 30.20 8.02
N ILE A 1146 -13.80 30.64 7.39
CA ILE A 1146 -15.02 29.89 7.10
C ILE A 1146 -15.81 30.60 5.98
N ASP A 1147 -15.28 31.64 5.34
CA ASP A 1147 -16.05 32.42 4.37
C ASP A 1147 -16.15 31.78 2.97
N PHE A 1148 -15.48 30.63 2.74
CA PHE A 1148 -15.68 29.83 1.53
C PHE A 1148 -16.92 28.91 1.59
N GLY A 1149 -17.81 29.12 2.57
CA GLY A 1149 -19.02 28.33 2.77
C GLY A 1149 -20.29 29.13 3.07
N ILE A 1150 -20.36 30.43 2.77
CA ILE A 1150 -21.58 31.22 3.05
C ILE A 1150 -22.39 31.63 1.81
N ASP A 1151 -21.87 31.62 0.57
CA ASP A 1151 -22.68 32.09 -0.57
C ASP A 1151 -22.63 31.19 -1.82
N PHE A 1152 -22.88 29.88 -1.64
CA PHE A 1152 -23.36 29.02 -2.73
C PHE A 1152 -24.88 29.17 -2.98
N GLU A 1153 -25.68 29.77 -2.10
CA GLU A 1153 -27.14 29.83 -2.27
C GLU A 1153 -27.77 31.10 -1.71
N ARG A 1154 -27.75 32.19 -2.49
CA ARG A 1154 -28.75 33.24 -2.25
C ARG A 1154 -29.51 33.76 -3.46
N ASP A 1155 -29.01 33.69 -4.69
CA ASP A 1155 -29.72 34.36 -5.81
C ASP A 1155 -29.93 33.53 -7.10
N PHE A 1156 -30.01 32.19 -7.04
CA PHE A 1156 -30.63 31.41 -8.14
C PHE A 1156 -32.15 31.34 -7.97
N GLY A 1157 -32.90 32.09 -8.79
CA GLY A 1157 -34.35 31.96 -8.97
C GLY A 1157 -34.95 33.07 -9.85
N ILE A 1158 -35.12 32.86 -11.17
CA ILE A 1158 -36.42 32.58 -11.86
C ILE A 1158 -37.27 33.86 -12.01
N ASP A 1159 -37.53 34.40 -13.21
CA ASP A 1159 -38.36 33.78 -14.24
C ASP A 1159 -38.25 34.46 -15.62
N SER A 1160 -38.30 33.63 -16.66
CA SER A 1160 -38.84 33.90 -18.01
C SER A 1160 -38.13 34.92 -18.92
N LEU A 1161 -37.68 34.52 -20.13
CA LEU A 1161 -38.21 35.07 -21.39
C LEU A 1161 -37.49 34.54 -22.67
N VAL A 1162 -38.17 33.60 -23.33
CA VAL A 1162 -38.42 33.61 -24.78
C VAL A 1162 -37.20 33.35 -25.68
N LEU A 1163 -36.93 32.08 -25.94
CA LEU A 1163 -37.34 31.50 -27.23
C LEU A 1163 -38.03 30.14 -27.04
N MET A 1164 -39.28 30.15 -26.56
CA MET A 1164 -40.26 29.26 -27.17
C MET A 1164 -40.96 30.06 -28.26
N ILE A 1165 -40.47 29.84 -29.47
CA ILE A 1165 -41.18 29.84 -30.75
C ILE A 1165 -42.57 30.50 -30.75
N SER A 1166 -42.77 31.33 -31.78
CA SER A 1166 -44.04 31.80 -32.34
C SER A 1166 -44.58 33.13 -31.79
N LYS A 1167 -44.39 34.17 -32.60
CA LYS A 1167 -45.35 34.51 -33.64
C LYS A 1167 -44.61 35.34 -34.68
N TYR A 1168 -44.34 34.78 -35.86
CA TYR A 1168 -45.29 34.76 -36.95
C TYR A 1168 -46.07 36.08 -37.04
N GLN A 1169 -45.61 36.89 -38.00
CA GLN A 1169 -46.33 37.94 -38.70
C GLN A 1169 -46.89 39.11 -37.90
N SER A 1170 -46.82 40.22 -38.62
CA SER A 1170 -47.75 41.33 -38.65
C SER A 1170 -47.40 42.53 -37.78
N ASN A 1171 -47.13 43.58 -38.55
CA ASN A 1171 -47.58 44.94 -38.34
C ASN A 1171 -46.76 45.74 -37.34
N SER A 1172 -46.37 46.96 -37.65
CA SER A 1172 -46.55 47.86 -38.80
C SER A 1172 -46.05 49.19 -38.27
N ASN A 1173 -45.59 50.08 -39.16
CA ASN A 1173 -45.84 51.52 -39.06
C ASN A 1173 -45.59 52.18 -37.68
N MET A 1174 -44.68 53.14 -37.55
CA MET A 1174 -44.79 54.39 -38.28
C MET A 1174 -43.63 55.29 -37.82
N ASN A 1175 -43.12 56.11 -38.75
CA ASN A 1175 -42.89 57.56 -38.60
C ASN A 1175 -42.12 58.05 -37.34
N ASN A 1176 -41.17 58.98 -37.43
CA ASN A 1176 -40.94 59.96 -38.47
C ASN A 1176 -39.71 60.80 -38.09
N ASN A 1177 -39.11 61.33 -39.14
CA ASN A 1177 -38.65 62.71 -39.26
C ASN A 1177 -37.26 63.14 -38.76
N LYS A 1178 -36.45 63.39 -39.81
CA LYS A 1178 -35.93 64.70 -40.25
C LYS A 1178 -34.52 65.04 -39.79
N GLU A 1179 -33.57 64.96 -40.73
CA GLU A 1179 -33.10 66.05 -41.64
C GLU A 1179 -32.00 66.88 -40.93
N SER A 1180 -30.84 67.22 -41.50
CA SER A 1180 -30.37 67.15 -42.89
C SER A 1180 -28.86 67.51 -42.98
N LYS A 1181 -28.22 67.09 -44.09
CA LYS A 1181 -27.05 67.67 -44.80
C LYS A 1181 -25.70 67.73 -44.05
N GLY A 1182 -24.57 67.26 -44.57
CA GLY A 1182 -24.22 66.63 -45.84
C GLY A 1182 -22.69 66.49 -46.00
N LYS A 1183 -22.29 65.84 -47.11
CA LYS A 1183 -20.95 65.66 -47.72
C LYS A 1183 -20.10 64.40 -47.40
N SER A 1184 -19.53 63.93 -48.53
CA SER A 1184 -18.54 62.90 -48.83
C SER A 1184 -18.87 61.41 -48.63
N ARG A 1185 -19.55 60.86 -49.66
CA ARG A 1185 -19.30 59.51 -50.18
C ARG A 1185 -17.96 59.50 -50.94
N ASP A 1186 -17.21 58.41 -50.83
CA ASP A 1186 -16.37 57.77 -51.90
C ASP A 1186 -15.06 57.07 -51.46
N GLU A 1187 -14.96 56.56 -50.23
CA GLU A 1187 -13.83 55.65 -49.91
C GLU A 1187 -14.24 54.23 -49.47
N ASN A 1188 -15.53 54.01 -49.18
CA ASN A 1188 -16.02 52.69 -48.75
C ASN A 1188 -16.62 51.82 -49.87
N GLN A 1189 -16.68 52.29 -51.12
CA GLN A 1189 -17.14 51.46 -52.25
C GLN A 1189 -16.03 50.56 -52.83
N HIS A 1190 -14.76 50.95 -52.75
CA HIS A 1190 -13.66 50.16 -53.34
C HIS A 1190 -13.29 48.91 -52.53
N ILE A 1191 -13.39 48.95 -51.20
CA ILE A 1191 -13.10 47.80 -50.34
C ILE A 1191 -14.24 46.77 -50.42
N TYR A 1192 -15.49 47.23 -50.49
CA TYR A 1192 -16.65 46.35 -50.71
C TYR A 1192 -16.65 45.75 -52.13
N LEU A 1193 -16.24 46.50 -53.17
CA LEU A 1193 -16.07 45.95 -54.52
C LEU A 1193 -14.95 44.91 -54.58
N LEU A 1194 -13.84 45.11 -53.88
CA LEU A 1194 -12.73 44.15 -53.84
C LEU A 1194 -13.14 42.86 -53.12
N PHE A 1195 -13.90 42.97 -52.02
CA PHE A 1195 -14.48 41.82 -51.33
C PHE A 1195 -15.53 41.09 -52.18
N TYR A 1196 -16.36 41.83 -52.92
CA TYR A 1196 -17.31 41.26 -53.88
C TYR A 1196 -16.60 40.59 -55.07
N TYR A 1197 -15.53 41.19 -55.60
CA TYR A 1197 -14.73 40.61 -56.67
C TYR A 1197 -13.99 39.35 -56.21
N LEU A 1198 -13.48 39.32 -54.98
CA LEU A 1198 -12.85 38.13 -54.39
C LEU A 1198 -13.88 37.03 -54.11
N GLN A 1199 -15.09 37.37 -53.65
CA GLN A 1199 -16.19 36.39 -53.51
C GLN A 1199 -16.70 35.89 -54.86
N TYR A 1200 -16.79 36.76 -55.88
CA TYR A 1200 -17.22 36.40 -57.23
C TYR A 1200 -16.16 35.55 -57.94
N MET A 1201 -14.88 35.89 -57.79
CA MET A 1201 -13.75 35.09 -58.26
C MET A 1201 -13.72 33.73 -57.56
N TYR A 1202 -14.00 33.66 -56.26
CA TYR A 1202 -14.12 32.40 -55.52
C TYR A 1202 -15.31 31.54 -56.00
N LEU A 1203 -16.46 32.16 -56.30
CA LEU A 1203 -17.65 31.50 -56.86
C LEU A 1203 -17.41 30.98 -58.27
N VAL A 1204 -16.74 31.77 -59.11
CA VAL A 1204 -16.34 31.41 -60.47
C VAL A 1204 -15.30 30.28 -60.44
N PHE A 1205 -14.32 30.34 -59.52
CA PHE A 1205 -13.33 29.27 -59.32
C PHE A 1205 -13.97 27.95 -58.86
N THR A 1206 -14.95 28.02 -57.97
CA THR A 1206 -15.69 26.81 -57.51
C THR A 1206 -16.64 26.26 -58.57
N MET A 1207 -17.13 27.08 -59.51
CA MET A 1207 -17.89 26.61 -60.68
C MET A 1207 -16.99 25.99 -61.76
N ILE A 1208 -15.80 26.55 -62.01
CA ILE A 1208 -14.84 26.06 -63.02
C ILE A 1208 -14.21 24.74 -62.60
N ILE A 1209 -13.86 24.56 -61.32
CA ILE A 1209 -13.34 23.27 -60.79
C ILE A 1209 -14.39 22.13 -60.87
N LYS A 1210 -15.69 22.48 -60.99
CA LYS A 1210 -16.80 21.51 -60.99
C LYS A 1210 -17.04 20.85 -62.36
N TYR A 1211 -16.45 21.38 -63.44
CA TYR A 1211 -16.52 20.82 -64.80
C TYR A 1211 -15.10 20.38 -65.25
N ASP A 1212 -14.98 19.11 -65.62
CA ASP A 1212 -13.72 18.34 -65.66
C ASP A 1212 -12.72 18.77 -66.77
N LYS A 1213 -11.42 18.74 -66.38
CA LYS A 1213 -10.14 18.47 -67.09
C LYS A 1213 -9.77 19.16 -68.43
N LYS A 1214 -8.59 19.81 -68.38
CA LYS A 1214 -7.67 20.26 -69.46
C LYS A 1214 -7.84 21.69 -69.98
N ILE A 1215 -7.84 22.70 -69.13
CA ILE A 1215 -7.68 24.08 -69.59
C ILE A 1215 -6.67 24.78 -68.68
N ASP A 1216 -5.49 25.11 -69.23
CA ASP A 1216 -4.63 26.16 -68.69
C ASP A 1216 -5.34 27.49 -68.95
N PHE A 1217 -5.53 28.32 -67.93
CA PHE A 1217 -6.13 29.64 -68.09
C PHE A 1217 -5.28 30.69 -67.41
N GLU A 1218 -5.25 31.88 -68.04
CA GLU A 1218 -4.48 33.04 -67.64
C GLU A 1218 -5.48 34.15 -67.29
N ILE A 1219 -5.33 34.76 -66.11
CA ILE A 1219 -6.16 35.88 -65.66
C ILE A 1219 -5.23 37.08 -65.50
N GLU A 1220 -5.54 38.17 -66.20
CA GLU A 1220 -4.91 39.50 -66.02
C GLU A 1220 -5.77 40.35 -65.08
N LEU A 1221 -5.14 40.95 -64.08
CA LEU A 1221 -5.72 42.00 -63.22
C LEU A 1221 -5.12 43.36 -63.56
#